data_AF-A0AAU6E6E6-F1
#
_entry.id   AF-A0AAU6E6E6-F1
#
_cell.length_a   1.000
_cell.length_b   1.000
_cell.length_c   1.000
_cell.angle_alpha   90.00
_cell.angle_beta   90.00
_cell.angle_gamma   90.00
#
_symmetry.space_group_name_H-M   'P 1'
#
loop_
_entity.id
_entity.type
_entity.pdbx_description
1 polymer ?
#
loop_
_entity_poly.entity_id
_entity_poly.type
_entity_poly.pdbx_seq_one_letter_code
_entity_poly.pdbx_strand_id
1 'polypeptide(L)'
;MRRHRFGRFAAFVAAGYLTAIIVAAVITLVIGDGDLLRGLVFHWEGPWPDQNPRWQVFPLVLAGGVQGWALWQILRGRVAGETGEAGRHIRRLRVVLYASLAANLISEFGPDLPQGAYVVVEIGQLALVVLFYRVLDGASRVLRLTALVVGTLDVLGSIGEGVSDEFGSQSVENVFELVQLDGLVWAFWMLLTLVAQARDGRWGRGTVWSGATCMTLPLLAIPMTFGLPYSGELLFTVAYLLFNVLLPVWLARSAHDLAGPRAKAVRRRERPVPVKAPFGRWPLPVTVVVLPLLPVAVNLAHGMPFWIGPRGAVESAVRAHLAHLTQLWLSFDLLVGVGGLGLLVLAAVTRRTRRSVWATVCVLLVAAVVGVVTAATTRETGSYTAAELSKGEMAFPYVGGRLYPDWMFHPAGEGGDFAFGVSPLWHSAAFVASALILISLYGWGLARRSPYRVVAACLAPVAVLCLLPVADQARGPVTSASDCALSEPGRGRTAGSEDPATSRPMTGERAFVCAVRTSGVLPSARDTSVPRWLSGEIRRSLDSDRSSACTVDDGPPREWLLQPELHGMQIADRMGGDLFPGPGLGAGAFAHLNPDDHLGGGFGYFRPCDSLAGCAVLVGISEDHICCQGQLIIGQCREIDLLPIGRAA
;
A
#
# COMPACT_ATOMS: atom_id res chain seq x y z
N MET A 1 38.91 -1.12 -15.62
CA MET A 1 37.59 -1.65 -16.02
C MET A 1 37.60 -3.17 -15.87
N ARG A 2 36.56 -3.78 -15.27
CA ARG A 2 36.50 -5.25 -15.10
C ARG A 2 36.11 -5.88 -16.43
N ARG A 3 36.88 -6.87 -16.90
CA ARG A 3 36.57 -7.62 -18.14
C ARG A 3 35.58 -8.74 -17.79
N HIS A 4 34.45 -8.78 -18.49
CA HIS A 4 33.44 -9.84 -18.38
C HIS A 4 33.63 -10.84 -19.53
N ARG A 5 33.44 -12.14 -19.27
CA ARG A 5 33.72 -13.19 -20.27
C ARG A 5 32.86 -13.05 -21.53
N PHE A 6 31.58 -12.71 -21.37
CA PHE A 6 30.64 -12.53 -22.47
C PHE A 6 30.23 -11.07 -22.65
N GLY A 7 31.01 -10.13 -22.08
CA GLY A 7 30.64 -8.70 -22.06
C GLY A 7 30.50 -8.08 -23.46
N ARG A 8 31.30 -8.53 -24.44
CA ARG A 8 31.22 -8.05 -25.83
C ARG A 8 29.94 -8.56 -26.52
N PHE A 9 29.70 -9.87 -26.47
CA PHE A 9 28.48 -10.47 -27.03
C PHE A 9 27.22 -9.84 -26.43
N ALA A 10 27.17 -9.73 -25.10
CA ALA A 10 26.07 -9.08 -24.40
C ALA A 10 25.88 -7.61 -24.83
N ALA A 11 26.97 -6.87 -25.07
CA ALA A 11 26.89 -5.48 -25.53
C ALA A 11 26.34 -5.39 -26.95
N PHE A 12 26.72 -6.29 -27.86
CA PHE A 12 26.16 -6.34 -29.21
C PHE A 12 24.68 -6.67 -29.21
N VAL A 13 24.24 -7.67 -28.42
CA VAL A 13 22.83 -8.04 -28.31
C VAL A 13 22.01 -6.88 -27.73
N ALA A 14 22.47 -6.26 -26.65
CA ALA A 14 21.81 -5.11 -26.06
C ALA A 14 21.77 -3.89 -27.00
N ALA A 15 22.85 -3.61 -27.73
CA ALA A 15 22.88 -2.52 -28.71
C ALA A 15 21.94 -2.79 -29.89
N GLY A 16 21.86 -4.03 -30.37
CA GLY A 16 20.90 -4.44 -31.41
C GLY A 16 19.46 -4.23 -30.96
N TYR A 17 19.12 -4.68 -29.74
CA TYR A 17 17.80 -4.47 -29.16
C TYR A 17 17.46 -2.98 -29.00
N LEU A 18 18.37 -2.17 -28.44
CA LEU A 18 18.16 -0.72 -28.32
C LEU A 18 17.99 -0.03 -29.67
N THR A 19 18.73 -0.47 -30.69
CA THR A 19 18.58 0.04 -32.06
C THR A 19 17.20 -0.29 -32.61
N ALA A 20 16.70 -1.51 -32.40
CA ALA A 20 15.34 -1.89 -32.80
C ALA A 20 14.28 -1.03 -32.11
N ILE A 21 14.42 -0.77 -30.80
CA ILE A 21 13.52 0.14 -30.05
C ILE A 21 13.54 1.56 -30.62
N ILE A 22 14.72 2.11 -30.93
CA ILE A 22 14.83 3.46 -31.50
C ILE A 22 14.19 3.53 -32.90
N VAL A 23 14.45 2.54 -33.75
CA VAL A 23 13.86 2.46 -35.10
C VAL A 23 12.33 2.36 -35.00
N ALA A 24 11.82 1.49 -34.12
CA ALA A 24 10.40 1.34 -33.85
C ALA A 24 9.76 2.65 -33.39
N ALA A 25 10.41 3.36 -32.46
CA ALA A 25 9.96 4.65 -31.97
C ALA A 25 9.90 5.72 -33.07
N VAL A 26 10.90 5.78 -33.95
CA VAL A 26 10.88 6.69 -35.11
C VAL A 26 9.73 6.35 -36.05
N ILE A 27 9.52 5.06 -36.35
CA ILE A 27 8.39 4.61 -37.17
C ILE A 27 7.06 5.03 -36.54
N THR A 28 6.88 4.83 -35.24
CA THR A 28 5.68 5.24 -34.51
C THR A 28 5.46 6.75 -34.56
N LEU A 29 6.51 7.56 -34.44
CA LEU A 29 6.40 9.02 -34.52
C LEU A 29 6.01 9.51 -35.92
N VAL A 30 6.54 8.87 -36.97
CA VAL A 30 6.33 9.27 -38.38
C VAL A 30 5.01 8.76 -38.93
N ILE A 31 4.75 7.46 -38.78
CA ILE A 31 3.58 6.78 -39.36
C ILE A 31 2.36 6.91 -38.45
N GLY A 32 2.56 7.07 -37.14
CA GLY A 32 1.49 7.00 -36.15
C GLY A 32 1.10 5.56 -35.79
N ASP A 33 1.88 4.56 -36.19
CA ASP A 33 1.65 3.15 -35.83
C ASP A 33 2.56 2.75 -34.65
N GLY A 34 1.94 2.48 -33.50
CA GLY A 34 2.61 2.08 -32.28
C GLY A 34 2.84 0.58 -32.11
N ASP A 35 2.30 -0.26 -32.99
CA ASP A 35 2.27 -1.72 -32.80
C ASP A 35 3.65 -2.32 -32.69
N LEU A 36 4.58 -1.91 -33.55
CA LEU A 36 5.93 -2.47 -33.57
C LEU A 36 6.72 -2.10 -32.31
N LEU A 37 6.61 -0.86 -31.82
CA LEU A 37 7.26 -0.44 -30.58
C LEU A 37 6.63 -1.15 -29.37
N ARG A 38 5.30 -1.30 -29.37
CA ARG A 38 4.56 -1.99 -28.31
C ARG A 38 4.92 -3.46 -28.24
N GLY A 39 4.91 -4.17 -29.37
CA GLY A 39 5.27 -5.58 -29.44
C GLY A 39 6.70 -5.84 -28.97
N LEU A 40 7.66 -4.95 -29.30
CA LEU A 40 9.04 -5.07 -28.82
C LEU A 40 9.24 -4.84 -27.31
N VAL A 41 8.36 -4.06 -26.68
CA VAL A 41 8.45 -3.72 -25.25
C VAL A 41 7.63 -4.70 -24.41
N PHE A 42 6.34 -4.86 -24.73
CA PHE A 42 5.40 -5.65 -23.93
C PHE A 42 5.32 -7.13 -24.32
N HIS A 43 5.77 -7.51 -25.52
CA HIS A 43 5.68 -8.89 -26.01
C HIS A 43 4.25 -9.48 -25.98
N TRP A 44 3.24 -8.60 -26.00
CA TRP A 44 1.81 -8.93 -25.91
C TRP A 44 1.04 -8.29 -27.07
N GLU A 45 0.12 -9.03 -27.67
CA GLU A 45 -0.64 -8.64 -28.88
C GLU A 45 -2.06 -8.09 -28.60
N GLY A 46 -2.40 -7.82 -27.34
CA GLY A 46 -3.74 -7.38 -26.97
C GLY A 46 -4.12 -5.96 -27.46
N PRO A 47 -5.41 -5.73 -27.78
CA PRO A 47 -5.92 -4.41 -28.16
C PRO A 47 -5.79 -3.43 -26.99
N TRP A 48 -5.11 -2.31 -27.22
CA TRP A 48 -4.89 -1.26 -26.21
C TRP A 48 -5.98 -0.18 -26.29
N PRO A 49 -6.45 0.34 -25.14
CA PRO A 49 -7.61 1.24 -25.10
C PRO A 49 -7.38 2.65 -25.66
N ASP A 50 -6.13 3.09 -25.89
CA ASP A 50 -5.83 4.47 -26.27
C ASP A 50 -5.29 4.65 -27.71
N GLN A 51 -5.93 5.54 -28.48
CA GLN A 51 -5.63 5.80 -29.89
C GLN A 51 -4.55 6.88 -30.15
N ASN A 52 -3.86 7.42 -29.13
CA ASN A 52 -2.87 8.49 -29.33
C ASN A 52 -1.43 8.02 -29.09
N PRO A 53 -0.75 7.44 -30.09
CA PRO A 53 0.53 6.76 -29.92
C PRO A 53 1.72 7.70 -29.64
N ARG A 54 1.62 8.99 -29.95
CA ARG A 54 2.80 9.89 -30.00
C ARG A 54 3.41 10.21 -28.64
N TRP A 55 2.59 10.43 -27.61
CA TRP A 55 3.11 10.74 -26.26
C TRP A 55 3.65 9.48 -25.56
N GLN A 56 3.15 8.30 -25.94
CA GLN A 56 3.53 7.00 -25.39
C GLN A 56 4.92 6.56 -25.83
N VAL A 57 5.43 7.10 -26.94
CA VAL A 57 6.77 6.76 -27.46
C VAL A 57 7.85 6.99 -26.40
N PHE A 58 7.80 8.09 -25.67
CA PHE A 58 8.83 8.41 -24.67
C PHE A 58 8.92 7.37 -23.53
N PRO A 59 7.85 7.06 -22.78
CA PRO A 59 7.92 6.06 -21.72
C PRO A 59 8.22 4.65 -22.26
N LEU A 60 7.76 4.29 -23.46
CA LEU A 60 8.09 3.00 -24.08
C LEU A 60 9.57 2.90 -24.49
N VAL A 61 10.15 3.96 -25.05
CA VAL A 61 11.60 4.01 -25.33
C VAL A 61 12.42 3.93 -24.05
N LEU A 62 11.97 4.58 -22.98
CA LEU A 62 12.62 4.48 -21.68
C LEU A 62 12.56 3.04 -21.15
N ALA A 63 11.40 2.40 -21.25
CA ALA A 63 11.19 1.01 -20.87
C ALA A 63 12.09 0.04 -21.65
N GLY A 64 12.09 0.15 -22.99
CA GLY A 64 12.99 -0.60 -23.87
C GLY A 64 14.47 -0.29 -23.58
N GLY A 65 14.79 0.94 -23.20
CA GLY A 65 16.11 1.34 -22.71
C GLY A 65 16.58 0.52 -21.51
N VAL A 66 15.71 0.37 -20.52
CA VAL A 66 15.97 -0.40 -19.29
C VAL A 66 15.98 -1.90 -19.56
N GLN A 67 15.11 -2.41 -20.44
CA GLN A 67 15.15 -3.80 -20.91
C GLN A 67 16.47 -4.13 -21.62
N GLY A 68 16.95 -3.26 -22.52
CA GLY A 68 18.25 -3.42 -23.18
C GLY A 68 19.42 -3.42 -22.18
N TRP A 69 19.36 -2.55 -21.17
CA TRP A 69 20.33 -2.60 -20.06
C TRP A 69 20.24 -3.90 -19.27
N ALA A 70 19.04 -4.38 -18.95
CA ALA A 70 18.80 -5.62 -18.22
C ALA A 70 19.35 -6.83 -19.00
N LEU A 71 19.10 -6.88 -20.31
CA LEU A 71 19.63 -7.90 -21.22
C LEU A 71 21.15 -7.92 -21.19
N TRP A 72 21.81 -6.75 -21.20
CA TRP A 72 23.26 -6.68 -21.01
C TRP A 72 23.71 -7.23 -19.65
N GLN A 73 22.99 -6.92 -18.55
CA GLN A 73 23.31 -7.43 -17.21
C GLN A 73 23.18 -8.95 -17.11
N ILE A 74 22.19 -9.51 -17.78
CA ILE A 74 21.89 -10.94 -17.82
C ILE A 74 22.93 -11.69 -18.66
N LEU A 75 23.28 -11.17 -19.84
CA LEU A 75 24.14 -11.88 -20.78
C LEU A 75 25.64 -11.68 -20.56
N ARG A 76 26.09 -10.61 -19.87
CA ARG A 76 27.53 -10.29 -19.73
C ARG A 76 28.36 -11.42 -19.11
N GLY A 77 27.74 -12.29 -18.33
CA GLY A 77 28.42 -13.40 -17.67
C GLY A 77 29.26 -12.98 -16.46
N ARG A 78 29.95 -13.96 -15.89
CA ARG A 78 30.89 -13.76 -14.78
C ARG A 78 32.06 -12.84 -15.15
N VAL A 79 32.64 -12.20 -14.14
CA VAL A 79 33.90 -11.47 -14.26
C VAL A 79 35.03 -12.47 -14.63
N ALA A 80 35.86 -12.11 -15.59
CA ALA A 80 36.99 -12.93 -16.01
C ALA A 80 38.04 -13.02 -14.89
N GLY A 81 38.59 -14.21 -14.68
CA GLY A 81 39.58 -14.51 -13.66
C GLY A 81 39.55 -15.98 -13.23
N GLU A 82 40.59 -16.40 -12.50
CA GLU A 82 40.69 -17.73 -11.92
C GLU A 82 39.50 -18.00 -11.00
N THR A 83 38.79 -19.09 -11.28
CA THR A 83 37.72 -19.58 -10.43
C THR A 83 38.34 -20.31 -9.26
N GLY A 84 38.17 -19.79 -8.05
CA GLY A 84 38.45 -20.58 -6.85
C GLY A 84 37.53 -21.80 -6.81
N GLU A 85 37.97 -22.88 -6.18
CA GLU A 85 37.15 -24.08 -5.97
C GLU A 85 35.85 -23.69 -5.25
N ALA A 86 34.74 -23.76 -5.99
CA ALA A 86 33.42 -23.47 -5.47
C ALA A 86 32.86 -24.73 -4.79
N GLY A 87 32.46 -24.61 -3.53
CA GLY A 87 31.81 -25.71 -2.81
C GLY A 87 30.54 -26.20 -3.53
N ARG A 88 30.18 -27.47 -3.30
CA ARG A 88 29.04 -28.14 -3.96
C ARG A 88 27.73 -27.34 -3.86
N HIS A 89 27.44 -26.75 -2.71
CA HIS A 89 26.23 -25.94 -2.49
C HIS A 89 26.20 -24.66 -3.32
N ILE A 90 27.35 -23.99 -3.49
CA ILE A 90 27.46 -22.79 -4.33
C ILE A 90 27.19 -23.13 -5.79
N ARG A 91 27.72 -24.25 -6.27
CA ARG A 91 27.46 -24.74 -7.63
C ARG A 91 25.98 -25.03 -7.86
N ARG A 92 25.33 -25.70 -6.89
CA ARG A 92 23.87 -25.98 -6.96
C ARG A 92 23.05 -24.69 -6.95
N LEU A 93 23.32 -23.76 -6.03
CA LEU A 93 22.62 -22.47 -5.98
C LEU A 93 22.76 -21.71 -7.29
N ARG A 94 23.96 -21.71 -7.88
CA ARG A 94 24.18 -21.07 -9.17
C ARG A 94 23.32 -21.70 -10.28
N VAL A 95 23.24 -23.02 -10.35
CA VAL A 95 22.39 -23.71 -11.35
C VAL A 95 20.93 -23.33 -11.15
N VAL A 96 20.43 -23.39 -9.90
CA VAL A 96 19.05 -23.02 -9.59
C VAL A 96 18.77 -21.56 -9.95
N LEU A 97 19.68 -20.63 -9.67
CA LEU A 97 19.52 -19.22 -10.06
C LEU A 97 19.42 -19.02 -11.59
N TYR A 98 20.17 -19.77 -12.40
CA TYR A 98 20.02 -19.71 -13.86
C TYR A 98 18.74 -20.39 -14.34
N ALA A 99 18.32 -21.48 -13.69
CA ALA A 99 17.05 -22.14 -14.01
C ALA A 99 15.86 -21.24 -13.70
N SER A 100 15.82 -20.62 -12.52
CA SER A 100 14.80 -19.64 -12.14
C SER A 100 14.82 -18.43 -13.07
N LEU A 101 16.00 -17.94 -13.46
CA LEU A 101 16.14 -16.88 -14.46
C LEU A 101 15.52 -17.28 -15.79
N ALA A 102 15.82 -18.48 -16.29
CA ALA A 102 15.27 -18.97 -17.55
C ALA A 102 13.74 -19.11 -17.46
N ALA A 103 13.22 -19.68 -16.37
CA ALA A 103 11.79 -19.80 -16.14
C ALA A 103 11.09 -18.42 -16.10
N ASN A 104 11.68 -17.44 -15.41
CA ASN A 104 11.15 -16.07 -15.39
C ASN A 104 11.13 -15.45 -16.80
N LEU A 105 12.20 -15.62 -17.58
CA LEU A 105 12.25 -15.11 -18.95
C LEU A 105 11.27 -15.83 -19.88
N ILE A 106 11.04 -17.13 -19.70
CA ILE A 106 10.06 -17.89 -20.49
C ILE A 106 8.64 -17.48 -20.09
N SER A 107 8.37 -17.27 -18.81
CA SER A 107 7.06 -16.79 -18.37
C SER A 107 6.75 -15.38 -18.89
N GLU A 108 7.76 -14.52 -19.02
CA GLU A 108 7.56 -13.13 -19.47
C GLU A 108 7.56 -12.98 -21.00
N PHE A 109 8.36 -13.79 -21.71
CA PHE A 109 8.62 -13.60 -23.15
C PHE A 109 8.30 -14.83 -24.00
N GLY A 110 7.96 -15.96 -23.38
CA GLY A 110 7.68 -17.21 -24.05
C GLY A 110 6.18 -17.44 -24.25
N PRO A 111 5.82 -18.55 -24.93
CA PRO A 111 4.44 -19.01 -24.95
C PRO A 111 3.99 -19.34 -23.52
N ASP A 112 2.69 -19.21 -23.28
CA ASP A 112 2.08 -19.59 -22.01
C ASP A 112 2.54 -21.00 -21.62
N LEU A 113 3.15 -21.08 -20.44
CA LEU A 113 3.62 -22.35 -19.91
C LEU A 113 2.40 -23.21 -19.56
N PRO A 114 2.43 -24.52 -19.85
CA PRO A 114 1.37 -25.41 -19.39
C PRO A 114 1.28 -25.34 -17.86
N GLN A 115 0.08 -25.40 -17.30
CA GLN A 115 -0.16 -25.17 -15.87
C GLN A 115 0.79 -25.96 -14.94
N GLY A 116 1.07 -27.22 -15.27
CA GLY A 116 2.01 -28.06 -14.50
C GLY A 116 3.45 -27.54 -14.43
N ALA A 117 3.86 -26.66 -15.34
CA ALA A 117 5.18 -26.04 -15.30
C ALA A 117 5.30 -25.01 -14.16
N TYR A 118 4.22 -24.33 -13.75
CA TYR A 118 4.25 -23.40 -12.62
C TYR A 118 4.65 -24.11 -11.32
N VAL A 119 4.14 -25.33 -11.10
CA VAL A 119 4.56 -26.17 -9.95
C VAL A 119 6.06 -26.43 -9.96
N VAL A 120 6.65 -26.65 -11.14
CA VAL A 120 8.11 -26.84 -11.28
C VAL A 120 8.87 -25.55 -10.96
N VAL A 121 8.34 -24.39 -11.36
CA VAL A 121 8.91 -23.08 -11.01
C VAL A 121 8.90 -22.89 -9.49
N GLU A 122 7.79 -23.20 -8.82
CA GLU A 122 7.66 -23.11 -7.36
C GLU A 122 8.59 -24.06 -6.60
N ILE A 123 8.74 -25.30 -7.09
CA ILE A 123 9.75 -26.23 -6.54
C ILE A 123 11.17 -25.67 -6.71
N GLY A 124 11.44 -25.02 -7.85
CA GLY A 124 12.69 -24.30 -8.10
C GLY A 124 12.92 -23.16 -7.11
N GLN A 125 11.86 -22.41 -6.79
CA GLN A 125 11.87 -21.32 -5.81
C GLN A 125 12.12 -21.85 -4.39
N LEU A 126 11.47 -22.94 -3.98
CA LEU A 126 11.74 -23.60 -2.70
C LEU A 126 13.20 -24.06 -2.60
N ALA A 127 13.73 -24.65 -3.67
CA ALA A 127 15.13 -25.06 -3.73
C ALA A 127 16.08 -23.86 -3.58
N LEU A 128 15.73 -22.72 -4.18
CA LEU A 128 16.45 -21.46 -4.08
C LEU A 128 16.45 -20.94 -2.63
N VAL A 129 15.32 -20.93 -1.94
CA VAL A 129 15.19 -20.55 -0.51
C VAL A 129 16.11 -21.41 0.36
N VAL A 130 16.03 -22.74 0.21
CA VAL A 130 16.83 -23.69 0.99
C VAL A 130 18.32 -23.53 0.70
N LEU A 131 18.71 -23.33 -0.57
CA LEU A 131 20.10 -23.18 -0.96
C LEU A 131 20.68 -21.83 -0.49
N PHE A 132 19.91 -20.75 -0.48
CA PHE A 132 20.34 -19.49 0.14
C PHE A 132 20.63 -19.66 1.62
N TYR A 133 19.75 -20.32 2.38
CA TYR A 133 19.99 -20.65 3.79
C TYR A 133 21.32 -21.38 4.00
N ARG A 134 21.67 -22.31 3.10
CA ARG A 134 22.90 -23.11 3.17
C ARG A 134 24.15 -22.36 2.73
N VAL A 135 24.06 -21.38 1.83
CA VAL A 135 25.23 -20.69 1.25
C VAL A 135 25.59 -19.40 2.01
N LEU A 136 24.62 -18.76 2.67
CA LEU A 136 24.77 -17.48 3.37
C LEU A 136 25.45 -17.61 4.75
N ASP A 137 26.59 -18.30 4.82
CA ASP A 137 27.28 -18.60 6.08
C ASP A 137 27.84 -17.36 6.82
N GLY A 138 28.05 -16.24 6.13
CA GLY A 138 28.46 -14.98 6.76
C GLY A 138 27.34 -14.23 7.49
N ALA A 139 26.08 -14.66 7.36
CA ALA A 139 24.95 -14.08 8.08
C ALA A 139 24.68 -14.78 9.43
N SER A 140 24.00 -14.10 10.36
CA SER A 140 23.62 -14.72 11.64
C SER A 140 22.63 -15.86 11.43
N ARG A 141 22.77 -16.94 12.20
CA ARG A 141 21.90 -18.13 12.11
C ARG A 141 20.41 -17.78 12.18
N VAL A 142 20.05 -16.86 13.08
CA VAL A 142 18.67 -16.36 13.22
C VAL A 142 18.17 -15.73 11.92
N LEU A 143 18.93 -14.81 11.33
CA LEU A 143 18.52 -14.14 10.08
C LEU A 143 18.29 -15.14 8.95
N ARG A 144 19.18 -16.13 8.82
CA ARG A 144 19.04 -17.17 7.80
C ARG A 144 17.83 -18.06 8.05
N LEU A 145 17.60 -18.45 9.31
CA LEU A 145 16.46 -19.31 9.66
C LEU A 145 15.14 -18.56 9.47
N THR A 146 15.07 -17.29 9.85
CA THR A 146 13.90 -16.45 9.57
C THR A 146 13.68 -16.32 8.06
N ALA A 147 14.73 -16.06 7.27
CA ALA A 147 14.61 -16.05 5.81
C ALA A 147 14.12 -17.39 5.25
N LEU A 148 14.62 -18.52 5.77
CA LEU A 148 14.16 -19.85 5.36
C LEU A 148 12.67 -20.03 5.65
N VAL A 149 12.22 -19.73 6.87
CA VAL A 149 10.80 -19.90 7.28
C VAL A 149 9.88 -19.03 6.44
N VAL A 150 10.20 -17.74 6.31
CA VAL A 150 9.38 -16.79 5.54
C VAL A 150 9.35 -17.17 4.06
N GLY A 151 10.49 -17.53 3.48
CA GLY A 151 10.54 -17.94 2.06
C GLY A 151 9.86 -19.27 1.80
N THR A 152 9.87 -20.21 2.74
CA THR A 152 9.08 -21.45 2.61
C THR A 152 7.59 -21.15 2.72
N LEU A 153 7.18 -20.26 3.64
CA LEU A 153 5.77 -19.86 3.77
C LEU A 153 5.26 -19.20 2.49
N ASP A 154 6.08 -18.33 1.89
CA ASP A 154 5.80 -17.69 0.59
C ASP A 154 5.51 -18.71 -0.51
N VAL A 155 6.43 -19.66 -0.72
CA VAL A 155 6.28 -20.70 -1.75
C VAL A 155 5.10 -21.63 -1.47
N LEU A 156 4.85 -21.97 -0.21
CA LEU A 156 3.67 -22.77 0.15
C LEU A 156 2.36 -22.03 -0.10
N GLY A 157 2.34 -20.71 0.14
CA GLY A 157 1.22 -19.85 -0.19
C GLY A 157 0.95 -19.86 -1.69
N SER A 158 1.99 -19.68 -2.51
CA SER A 158 1.87 -19.66 -3.98
C SER A 158 1.43 -21.01 -4.57
N ILE A 159 1.98 -22.12 -4.07
CA ILE A 159 1.51 -23.46 -4.45
C ILE A 159 0.05 -23.65 -4.04
N GLY A 160 -0.32 -23.21 -2.84
CA GLY A 160 -1.69 -23.32 -2.33
C GLY A 160 -2.70 -22.56 -3.18
N GLU A 161 -2.37 -21.33 -3.57
CA GLU A 161 -3.15 -20.50 -4.50
C GLU A 161 -3.34 -21.21 -5.85
N GLY A 162 -2.26 -21.60 -6.52
CA GLY A 162 -2.35 -22.26 -7.83
C GLY A 162 -3.09 -23.60 -7.80
N VAL A 163 -3.00 -24.35 -6.70
CA VAL A 163 -3.79 -25.57 -6.51
C VAL A 163 -5.27 -25.23 -6.28
N SER A 164 -5.58 -24.17 -5.54
CA SER A 164 -6.96 -23.79 -5.22
C SER A 164 -7.71 -23.26 -6.44
N ASP A 165 -7.02 -22.50 -7.28
CA ASP A 165 -7.51 -22.02 -8.58
C ASP A 165 -7.89 -23.21 -9.48
N GLU A 166 -7.01 -24.20 -9.61
CA GLU A 166 -7.27 -25.41 -10.41
C GLU A 166 -8.48 -26.23 -9.89
N PHE A 167 -8.72 -26.24 -8.57
CA PHE A 167 -9.88 -26.89 -7.97
C PHE A 167 -11.12 -26.01 -7.88
N GLY A 168 -11.08 -24.77 -8.38
CA GLY A 168 -12.19 -23.81 -8.36
C GLY A 168 -12.67 -23.44 -6.95
N SER A 169 -11.78 -23.47 -5.95
CA SER A 169 -12.15 -23.24 -4.54
C SER A 169 -11.82 -21.83 -4.08
N GLN A 170 -12.71 -20.88 -4.39
CA GLN A 170 -12.54 -19.46 -4.05
C GLN A 170 -12.26 -19.23 -2.55
N SER A 171 -12.89 -20.01 -1.66
CA SER A 171 -12.68 -19.86 -0.21
C SER A 171 -11.26 -20.22 0.23
N VAL A 172 -10.62 -21.16 -0.45
CA VAL A 172 -9.25 -21.59 -0.13
C VAL A 172 -8.24 -20.63 -0.78
N GLU A 173 -8.55 -20.16 -1.99
CA GLU A 173 -7.80 -19.10 -2.68
C GLU A 173 -7.69 -17.84 -1.82
N ASN A 174 -8.81 -17.31 -1.31
CA ASN A 174 -8.82 -16.13 -0.43
C ASN A 174 -7.98 -16.32 0.84
N VAL A 175 -7.91 -17.55 1.37
CA VAL A 175 -7.07 -17.85 2.54
C VAL A 175 -5.60 -17.79 2.17
N PHE A 176 -5.21 -18.33 1.00
CA PHE A 176 -3.84 -18.28 0.53
C PHE A 176 -3.40 -16.88 0.11
N GLU A 177 -4.28 -16.12 -0.55
CA GLU A 177 -4.09 -14.71 -0.86
C GLU A 177 -3.83 -13.91 0.43
N LEU A 178 -4.66 -14.12 1.46
CA LEU A 178 -4.46 -13.50 2.78
C LEU A 178 -3.15 -13.94 3.46
N VAL A 179 -2.73 -15.19 3.28
CA VAL A 179 -1.45 -15.69 3.81
C VAL A 179 -0.26 -15.04 3.08
N GLN A 180 -0.36 -14.83 1.78
CA GLN A 180 0.68 -14.16 0.99
C GLN A 180 0.73 -12.65 1.26
N LEU A 181 -0.36 -12.09 1.79
CA LEU A 181 -0.49 -10.67 2.10
C LEU A 181 -0.10 -9.81 0.90
N ASP A 182 -0.64 -10.10 -0.28
CA ASP A 182 -0.37 -9.39 -1.54
C ASP A 182 1.13 -9.30 -1.89
N GLY A 183 1.88 -10.38 -1.64
CA GLY A 183 3.33 -10.44 -1.91
C GLY A 183 4.21 -9.76 -0.85
N LEU A 184 3.64 -9.32 0.29
CA LEU A 184 4.44 -8.81 1.41
C LEU A 184 5.32 -9.91 2.02
N VAL A 185 4.86 -11.17 2.03
CA VAL A 185 5.67 -12.30 2.51
C VAL A 185 6.90 -12.49 1.62
N TRP A 186 6.73 -12.49 0.30
CA TRP A 186 7.83 -12.49 -0.69
C TRP A 186 8.79 -11.32 -0.47
N ALA A 187 8.26 -10.11 -0.31
CA ALA A 187 9.08 -8.91 -0.08
C ALA A 187 9.89 -9.04 1.22
N PHE A 188 9.28 -9.55 2.29
CA PHE A 188 9.97 -9.77 3.55
C PHE A 188 11.06 -10.83 3.42
N TRP A 189 10.79 -11.93 2.73
CA TRP A 189 11.80 -12.95 2.42
C TRP A 189 12.98 -12.37 1.63
N MET A 190 12.70 -11.61 0.56
CA MET A 190 13.70 -10.93 -0.24
C MET A 190 14.55 -9.98 0.60
N LEU A 191 13.93 -9.21 1.51
CA LEU A 191 14.64 -8.29 2.41
C LEU A 191 15.70 -9.03 3.22
N LEU A 192 15.29 -10.10 3.89
CA LEU A 192 16.14 -10.88 4.77
C LEU A 192 17.29 -11.51 3.98
N THR A 193 17.00 -12.00 2.78
CA THR A 193 18.00 -12.55 1.84
C THR A 193 19.01 -11.50 1.42
N LEU A 194 18.58 -10.28 1.05
CA LEU A 194 19.48 -9.20 0.66
C LEU A 194 20.35 -8.70 1.81
N VAL A 195 19.80 -8.60 3.03
CA VAL A 195 20.57 -8.27 4.24
C VAL A 195 21.62 -9.34 4.51
N ALA A 196 21.27 -10.62 4.33
CA ALA A 196 22.21 -11.72 4.49
C ALA A 196 23.31 -11.69 3.40
N GLN A 197 22.95 -11.47 2.13
CA GLN A 197 23.90 -11.32 1.02
C GLN A 197 24.89 -10.17 1.27
N ALA A 198 24.39 -9.02 1.74
CA ALA A 198 25.20 -7.85 2.07
C ALA A 198 26.20 -8.13 3.21
N ARG A 199 25.85 -8.99 4.17
CA ARG A 199 26.71 -9.39 5.30
C ARG A 199 27.75 -10.44 4.91
N ASP A 200 27.38 -11.37 4.04
CA ASP A 200 28.27 -12.45 3.60
C ASP A 200 29.46 -11.92 2.77
N GLY A 201 29.26 -10.83 2.04
CA GLY A 201 30.32 -10.12 1.32
C GLY A 201 30.80 -10.80 0.04
N ARG A 202 30.29 -12.01 -0.29
CA ARG A 202 30.48 -12.64 -1.61
C ARG A 202 29.71 -11.92 -2.72
N TRP A 203 28.56 -11.33 -2.38
CA TRP A 203 27.74 -10.58 -3.33
C TRP A 203 28.22 -9.14 -3.48
N GLY A 204 28.28 -8.68 -4.72
CA GLY A 204 28.58 -7.30 -5.05
C GLY A 204 27.46 -6.36 -4.59
N ARG A 205 27.82 -5.12 -4.26
CA ARG A 205 26.84 -4.08 -3.92
C ARG A 205 25.78 -3.90 -5.00
N GLY A 206 26.16 -3.99 -6.28
CA GLY A 206 25.24 -3.86 -7.39
C GLY A 206 24.16 -4.94 -7.43
N THR A 207 24.47 -6.15 -6.95
CA THR A 207 23.52 -7.27 -6.85
C THR A 207 22.55 -7.06 -5.71
N VAL A 208 23.05 -6.69 -4.53
CA VAL A 208 22.18 -6.34 -3.40
C VAL A 208 21.27 -5.16 -3.75
N TRP A 209 21.79 -4.14 -4.45
CA TRP A 209 20.98 -3.00 -4.88
C TRP A 209 19.93 -3.39 -5.92
N SER A 210 20.25 -4.21 -6.92
CA SER A 210 19.23 -4.63 -7.90
C SER A 210 18.10 -5.43 -7.25
N GLY A 211 18.42 -6.30 -6.28
CA GLY A 211 17.38 -6.99 -5.52
C GLY A 211 16.57 -6.05 -4.63
N ALA A 212 17.21 -5.07 -3.99
CA ALA A 212 16.51 -4.08 -3.18
C ALA A 212 15.59 -3.18 -4.02
N THR A 213 15.97 -2.87 -5.26
CA THR A 213 15.10 -2.13 -6.20
C THR A 213 13.99 -3.04 -6.74
N CYS A 214 14.24 -4.33 -6.96
CA CYS A 214 13.16 -5.26 -7.32
C CYS A 214 12.07 -5.33 -6.23
N MET A 215 12.47 -5.28 -4.95
CA MET A 215 11.52 -5.27 -3.84
C MET A 215 10.64 -4.03 -3.76
N THR A 216 11.03 -2.90 -4.37
CA THR A 216 10.17 -1.72 -4.34
C THR A 216 8.94 -1.91 -5.21
N LEU A 217 8.92 -2.90 -6.12
CA LEU A 217 7.79 -3.20 -6.99
C LEU A 217 6.51 -3.48 -6.20
N PRO A 218 6.37 -4.53 -5.38
CA PRO A 218 5.12 -4.80 -4.67
C PRO A 218 4.69 -3.61 -3.78
N LEU A 219 5.67 -2.93 -3.15
CA LEU A 219 5.40 -1.74 -2.32
C LEU A 219 4.89 -0.53 -3.12
N LEU A 220 5.23 -0.44 -4.41
CA LEU A 220 4.77 0.63 -5.31
C LEU A 220 3.56 0.20 -6.14
N ALA A 221 3.47 -1.08 -6.48
CA ALA A 221 2.40 -1.68 -7.28
C ALA A 221 1.08 -1.56 -6.53
N ILE A 222 1.04 -1.90 -5.24
CA ILE A 222 -0.15 -1.77 -4.39
C ILE A 222 -0.73 -0.34 -4.45
N PRO A 223 0.01 0.74 -4.15
CA PRO A 223 -0.53 2.10 -4.31
C PRO A 223 -0.96 2.44 -5.73
N MET A 224 -0.26 1.90 -6.73
CA MET A 224 -0.56 2.20 -8.13
C MET A 224 -1.81 1.46 -8.60
N THR A 225 -2.03 0.20 -8.26
CA THR A 225 -3.25 -0.54 -8.64
C THR A 225 -4.50 0.10 -8.04
N PHE A 226 -4.42 0.60 -6.81
CA PHE A 226 -5.56 1.28 -6.17
C PHE A 226 -5.71 2.76 -6.58
N GLY A 227 -4.68 3.37 -7.15
CA GLY A 227 -4.60 4.82 -7.37
C GLY A 227 -4.83 5.29 -8.79
N LEU A 228 -4.86 4.38 -9.76
CA LEU A 228 -4.89 4.72 -11.17
C LEU A 228 -6.32 4.59 -11.73
N PRO A 229 -6.95 5.68 -12.20
CA PRO A 229 -8.11 5.55 -13.08
C PRO A 229 -7.67 4.80 -14.36
N TYR A 230 -8.62 4.21 -15.10
CA TYR A 230 -8.39 3.48 -16.37
C TYR A 230 -7.41 4.16 -17.35
N SER A 231 -7.27 5.50 -17.34
CA SER A 231 -6.31 6.24 -18.19
C SER A 231 -4.84 6.21 -17.70
N GLY A 232 -4.57 5.66 -16.52
CA GLY A 232 -3.23 5.48 -15.93
C GLY A 232 -2.54 4.17 -16.31
N GLU A 233 -3.22 3.32 -17.08
CA GLU A 233 -2.72 1.98 -17.47
C GLU A 233 -1.32 2.04 -18.07
N LEU A 234 -1.00 2.96 -18.99
CA LEU A 234 0.33 2.99 -19.59
C LEU A 234 1.46 3.23 -18.59
N LEU A 235 1.31 4.20 -17.69
CA LEU A 235 2.36 4.47 -16.69
C LEU A 235 2.49 3.30 -15.72
N PHE A 236 1.38 2.66 -15.37
CA PHE A 236 1.39 1.42 -14.60
C PHE A 236 2.13 0.31 -15.33
N THR A 237 1.75 0.00 -16.56
CA THR A 237 2.34 -1.09 -17.35
C THR A 237 3.82 -0.81 -17.59
N VAL A 238 4.20 0.44 -17.88
CA VAL A 238 5.61 0.82 -18.04
C VAL A 238 6.37 0.68 -16.72
N ALA A 239 5.81 1.15 -15.59
CA ALA A 239 6.44 0.98 -14.29
C ALA A 239 6.59 -0.51 -13.95
N TYR A 240 5.51 -1.28 -14.05
CA TYR A 240 5.47 -2.71 -13.84
C TYR A 240 6.54 -3.43 -14.67
N LEU A 241 6.62 -3.13 -15.96
CA LEU A 241 7.63 -3.70 -16.87
C LEU A 241 9.07 -3.29 -16.50
N LEU A 242 9.28 -2.02 -16.12
CA LEU A 242 10.58 -1.53 -15.62
C LEU A 242 11.03 -2.27 -14.36
N PHE A 243 10.09 -2.71 -13.53
CA PHE A 243 10.40 -3.45 -12.31
C PHE A 243 10.53 -4.96 -12.53
N ASN A 244 9.71 -5.55 -13.40
CA ASN A 244 9.76 -6.98 -13.74
C ASN A 244 11.14 -7.40 -14.25
N VAL A 245 11.83 -6.53 -15.00
CA VAL A 245 13.20 -6.83 -15.46
C VAL A 245 14.24 -6.88 -14.33
N LEU A 246 13.97 -6.31 -13.15
CA LEU A 246 14.94 -6.25 -12.06
C LEU A 246 15.13 -7.60 -11.35
N LEU A 247 14.10 -8.44 -11.29
CA LEU A 247 14.19 -9.78 -10.70
C LEU A 247 15.14 -10.68 -11.52
N PRO A 248 14.98 -10.84 -12.86
CA PRO A 248 15.95 -11.49 -13.73
C PRO A 248 17.37 -10.94 -13.59
N VAL A 249 17.52 -9.61 -13.52
CA VAL A 249 18.83 -8.98 -13.33
C VAL A 249 19.45 -9.38 -11.98
N TRP A 250 18.66 -9.41 -10.91
CA TRP A 250 19.13 -9.86 -9.60
C TRP A 250 19.52 -11.34 -9.59
N LEU A 251 18.72 -12.22 -10.20
CA LEU A 251 19.02 -13.65 -10.34
C LEU A 251 20.32 -13.88 -11.10
N ALA A 252 20.45 -13.27 -12.29
CA ALA A 252 21.64 -13.36 -13.12
C ALA A 252 22.88 -12.83 -12.40
N ARG A 253 22.79 -11.65 -11.77
CA ARG A 253 23.90 -11.05 -11.03
C ARG A 253 24.30 -11.87 -9.80
N SER A 254 23.33 -12.43 -9.08
CA SER A 254 23.61 -13.35 -7.96
C SER A 254 24.38 -14.58 -8.44
N ALA A 255 23.99 -15.15 -9.58
CA ALA A 255 24.68 -16.29 -10.18
C ALA A 255 26.09 -15.92 -10.70
N HIS A 256 26.25 -14.71 -11.27
CA HIS A 256 27.54 -14.19 -11.74
C HIS A 256 28.52 -13.93 -10.60
N ASP A 257 28.06 -13.35 -9.49
CA ASP A 257 28.89 -13.05 -8.32
C ASP A 257 29.37 -14.34 -7.64
N LEU A 258 28.50 -15.36 -7.53
CA LEU A 258 28.88 -16.69 -7.03
C LEU A 258 29.90 -17.41 -7.93
N ALA A 259 29.93 -17.08 -9.22
CA ALA A 259 30.92 -17.59 -10.18
C ALA A 259 32.18 -16.73 -10.29
N GLY A 260 32.18 -15.54 -9.69
CA GLY A 260 33.28 -14.60 -9.74
C GLY A 260 34.51 -15.14 -8.99
N PRO A 261 35.71 -14.65 -9.31
CA PRO A 261 36.87 -14.88 -8.46
C PRO A 261 36.48 -14.44 -7.05
N ARG A 262 36.64 -15.32 -6.05
CA ARG A 262 36.52 -14.89 -4.66
C ARG A 262 37.43 -13.67 -4.56
N ALA A 263 36.86 -12.51 -4.22
CA ALA A 263 37.67 -11.37 -3.88
C ALA A 263 38.54 -11.89 -2.74
N LYS A 264 39.82 -12.26 -3.03
CA LYS A 264 40.79 -12.81 -2.08
C LYS A 264 40.57 -11.99 -0.86
N ALA A 265 39.95 -12.58 0.18
CA ALA A 265 39.33 -11.83 1.25
C ALA A 265 40.36 -10.80 1.64
N VAL A 266 40.18 -9.55 1.17
CA VAL A 266 41.25 -8.56 1.24
C VAL A 266 41.31 -8.38 2.71
N ARG A 267 42.28 -9.04 3.35
CA ARG A 267 42.30 -9.40 4.77
C ARG A 267 41.88 -8.14 5.44
N ARG A 268 40.61 -8.06 5.87
CA ARG A 268 39.84 -6.80 5.93
C ARG A 268 40.59 -5.91 6.88
N ARG A 269 41.53 -5.12 6.32
CA ARG A 269 42.75 -4.66 7.01
C ARG A 269 42.28 -4.13 8.31
N GLU A 270 42.46 -4.90 9.40
CA GLU A 270 41.65 -4.84 10.62
C GLU A 270 41.27 -3.41 10.84
N ARG A 271 40.11 -3.02 10.28
CA ARG A 271 39.81 -1.61 10.19
C ARG A 271 39.44 -1.34 11.62
N PRO A 272 40.30 -0.66 12.41
CA PRO A 272 40.26 -0.69 13.86
C PRO A 272 38.81 -0.58 14.21
N VAL A 273 38.24 -1.69 14.70
CA VAL A 273 36.79 -1.83 14.83
C VAL A 273 36.42 -0.61 15.64
N PRO A 274 35.72 0.39 15.06
CA PRO A 274 35.41 1.60 15.80
C PRO A 274 34.69 1.07 17.02
N VAL A 275 35.32 1.21 18.20
CA VAL A 275 34.92 0.58 19.45
C VAL A 275 33.42 0.79 19.49
N LYS A 276 32.67 -0.29 19.26
CA LYS A 276 31.23 -0.19 19.09
C LYS A 276 30.78 0.44 20.39
N ALA A 277 30.36 1.71 20.32
CA ALA A 277 29.90 2.43 21.48
C ALA A 277 28.94 1.48 22.20
N PRO A 278 29.17 1.21 23.49
CA PRO A 278 28.52 0.12 24.20
C PRO A 278 27.03 0.16 23.93
N PHE A 279 26.47 -0.99 23.60
CA PHE A 279 25.07 -1.17 23.21
C PHE A 279 24.06 -0.68 24.28
N GLY A 280 24.49 -0.18 25.44
CA GLY A 280 23.63 0.36 26.50
C GLY A 280 22.78 1.60 26.16
N ARG A 281 22.73 2.05 24.89
CA ARG A 281 21.83 3.12 24.41
C ARG A 281 20.82 2.64 23.36
N TRP A 282 20.44 1.35 23.39
CA TRP A 282 19.37 0.79 22.54
C TRP A 282 18.01 1.49 22.57
N PRO A 283 17.51 2.10 23.68
CA PRO A 283 16.16 2.66 23.65
C PRO A 283 16.05 3.79 22.62
N LEU A 284 17.05 4.66 22.52
CA LEU A 284 16.94 5.86 21.67
C LEU A 284 16.79 5.52 20.16
N PRO A 285 17.63 4.67 19.54
CA PRO A 285 17.44 4.27 18.15
C PRO A 285 16.09 3.59 17.88
N VAL A 286 15.59 2.79 18.83
CA VAL A 286 14.28 2.14 18.71
C VAL A 286 13.18 3.20 18.78
N THR A 287 13.23 4.12 19.74
CA THR A 287 12.28 5.23 19.87
C THR A 287 12.22 6.06 18.60
N VAL A 288 13.37 6.34 17.96
CA VAL A 288 13.41 7.12 16.71
C VAL A 288 12.63 6.43 15.58
N VAL A 289 12.75 5.11 15.46
CA VAL A 289 12.08 4.30 14.43
C VAL A 289 10.59 4.10 14.76
N VAL A 290 10.25 3.91 16.04
CA VAL A 290 8.88 3.67 16.49
C VAL A 290 8.03 4.94 16.37
N LEU A 291 8.59 6.13 16.60
CA LEU A 291 7.81 7.37 16.61
C LEU A 291 6.98 7.59 15.33
N PRO A 292 7.58 7.54 14.11
CA PRO A 292 6.83 7.67 12.85
C PRO A 292 5.79 6.55 12.63
N LEU A 293 5.96 5.39 13.26
CA LEU A 293 5.08 4.23 13.10
C LEU A 293 3.86 4.25 14.01
N LEU A 294 3.88 5.02 15.11
CA LEU A 294 2.73 5.14 16.01
C LEU A 294 1.46 5.69 15.33
N PRO A 295 1.49 6.87 14.68
CA PRO A 295 0.28 7.40 14.05
C PRO A 295 -0.16 6.54 12.86
N VAL A 296 0.79 5.90 12.18
CA VAL A 296 0.56 4.90 11.12
C VAL A 296 -0.19 3.67 11.65
N ALA A 297 0.25 3.10 12.77
CA ALA A 297 -0.41 1.93 13.36
C ALA A 297 -1.86 2.23 13.76
N VAL A 298 -2.12 3.42 14.30
CA VAL A 298 -3.49 3.86 14.61
C VAL A 298 -4.29 4.03 13.32
N ASN A 299 -3.73 4.68 12.30
CA ASN A 299 -4.39 4.85 11.00
C ASN A 299 -4.75 3.52 10.33
N LEU A 300 -3.81 2.58 10.29
CA LEU A 300 -4.03 1.23 9.75
C LEU A 300 -5.07 0.44 10.56
N ALA A 301 -5.08 0.58 11.89
CA ALA A 301 -6.10 -0.04 12.74
C ALA A 301 -7.52 0.47 12.46
N HIS A 302 -7.65 1.68 11.88
CA HIS A 302 -8.92 2.24 11.41
C HIS A 302 -9.16 2.03 9.91
N GLY A 303 -8.35 1.19 9.24
CA GLY A 303 -8.48 0.93 7.80
C GLY A 303 -8.07 2.11 6.91
N MET A 304 -7.33 3.08 7.43
CA MET A 304 -6.94 4.30 6.72
C MET A 304 -5.42 4.29 6.43
N PRO A 305 -4.96 3.77 5.29
CA PRO A 305 -3.52 3.63 5.03
C PRO A 305 -2.83 4.94 4.55
N PHE A 306 -3.48 6.09 4.70
CA PHE A 306 -3.00 7.39 4.21
C PHE A 306 -2.49 8.28 5.33
N TRP A 307 -1.59 9.19 4.98
CA TRP A 307 -1.01 10.14 5.92
C TRP A 307 -1.83 11.44 6.01
N ILE A 308 -2.12 12.05 4.87
CA ILE A 308 -2.87 13.31 4.73
C ILE A 308 -4.29 13.03 4.24
N GLY A 309 -4.44 12.09 3.30
CA GLY A 309 -5.71 11.80 2.65
C GLY A 309 -6.19 12.96 1.75
N PRO A 310 -7.48 13.01 1.38
CA PRO A 310 -8.01 13.94 0.38
C PRO A 310 -8.14 15.40 0.88
N ARG A 311 -7.31 15.87 1.81
CA ARG A 311 -7.55 17.11 2.56
C ARG A 311 -6.50 18.19 2.35
N GLY A 312 -6.91 19.44 2.52
CA GLY A 312 -6.04 20.61 2.61
C GLY A 312 -5.61 21.25 1.28
N ALA A 313 -4.87 22.36 1.39
CA ALA A 313 -4.36 23.13 0.27
C ALA A 313 -3.31 22.35 -0.54
N VAL A 314 -2.57 21.42 0.08
CA VAL A 314 -1.54 20.66 -0.63
C VAL A 314 -2.17 19.73 -1.64
N GLU A 315 -3.17 18.95 -1.22
CA GLU A 315 -3.89 18.04 -2.09
C GLU A 315 -4.62 18.82 -3.21
N SER A 316 -5.29 19.92 -2.86
CA SER A 316 -5.96 20.76 -3.87
C SER A 316 -4.99 21.43 -4.84
N ALA A 317 -3.80 21.85 -4.39
CA ALA A 317 -2.76 22.39 -5.26
C ALA A 317 -2.17 21.32 -6.18
N VAL A 318 -1.92 20.11 -5.67
CA VAL A 318 -1.50 18.97 -6.49
C VAL A 318 -2.54 18.67 -7.54
N ARG A 319 -3.82 18.65 -7.18
CA ARG A 319 -4.90 18.42 -8.14
C ARG A 319 -5.00 19.53 -9.19
N ALA A 320 -5.00 20.79 -8.75
CA ALA A 320 -5.23 21.95 -9.62
C ALA A 320 -4.07 22.24 -10.56
N HIS A 321 -2.83 22.06 -10.10
CA HIS A 321 -1.64 22.46 -10.84
C HIS A 321 -0.79 21.28 -11.33
N LEU A 322 -0.96 20.11 -10.72
CA LEU A 322 -0.11 18.94 -10.94
C LEU A 322 -0.97 17.69 -11.16
N ALA A 323 -2.01 17.79 -12.00
CA ALA A 323 -2.89 16.67 -12.34
C ALA A 323 -2.11 15.39 -12.78
N HIS A 324 -0.98 15.59 -13.47
CA HIS A 324 -0.06 14.50 -13.87
C HIS A 324 0.77 13.91 -12.72
N LEU A 325 0.93 14.63 -11.60
CA LEU A 325 1.62 14.13 -10.40
C LEU A 325 0.65 13.64 -9.32
N THR A 326 -0.66 13.69 -9.55
CA THR A 326 -1.62 13.31 -8.51
C THR A 326 -1.49 11.83 -8.13
N GLN A 327 -1.10 10.98 -9.07
CA GLN A 327 -0.79 9.57 -8.84
C GLN A 327 0.47 9.37 -7.99
N LEU A 328 1.51 10.17 -8.27
CA LEU A 328 2.75 10.15 -7.49
C LEU A 328 2.49 10.68 -6.07
N TRP A 329 1.62 11.68 -5.93
CA TRP A 329 1.15 12.17 -4.65
C TRP A 329 0.38 11.11 -3.87
N LEU A 330 -0.58 10.41 -4.49
CA LEU A 330 -1.32 9.33 -3.83
C LEU A 330 -0.38 8.20 -3.39
N SER A 331 0.55 7.80 -4.27
CA SER A 331 1.57 6.80 -3.96
C SER A 331 2.44 7.23 -2.78
N PHE A 332 2.80 8.51 -2.74
CA PHE A 332 3.58 9.09 -1.64
C PHE A 332 2.76 9.16 -0.34
N ASP A 333 1.51 9.60 -0.41
CA ASP A 333 0.58 9.69 0.72
C ASP A 333 0.32 8.31 1.34
N LEU A 334 0.11 7.29 0.50
CA LEU A 334 0.01 5.90 0.93
C LEU A 334 1.34 5.41 1.52
N LEU A 335 2.46 5.62 0.82
CA LEU A 335 3.79 5.18 1.30
C LEU A 335 4.11 5.76 2.68
N VAL A 336 3.78 7.04 2.92
CA VAL A 336 3.95 7.65 4.24
C VAL A 336 2.96 7.08 5.25
N GLY A 337 1.69 6.92 4.85
CA GLY A 337 0.60 6.42 5.69
C GLY A 337 0.75 4.94 6.10
N VAL A 338 1.45 4.11 5.32
CA VAL A 338 1.82 2.73 5.70
C VAL A 338 3.18 2.62 6.41
N GLY A 339 3.83 3.75 6.72
CA GLY A 339 5.04 3.77 7.54
C GLY A 339 6.37 3.77 6.79
N GLY A 340 6.39 4.11 5.50
CA GLY A 340 7.61 4.22 4.70
C GLY A 340 8.67 5.16 5.30
N LEU A 341 8.25 6.24 5.98
CA LEU A 341 9.19 7.13 6.69
C LEU A 341 9.84 6.46 7.91
N GLY A 342 9.15 5.54 8.59
CA GLY A 342 9.73 4.71 9.65
C GLY A 342 10.83 3.79 9.11
N LEU A 343 10.62 3.19 7.93
CA LEU A 343 11.63 2.37 7.25
C LEU A 343 12.84 3.21 6.80
N LEU A 344 12.61 4.44 6.34
CA LEU A 344 13.68 5.39 6.00
C LEU A 344 14.55 5.73 7.21
N VAL A 345 13.93 5.95 8.37
CA VAL A 345 14.61 6.17 9.65
C VAL A 345 15.43 4.95 10.06
N LEU A 346 14.84 3.75 9.98
CA LEU A 346 15.54 2.50 10.27
C LEU A 346 16.76 2.33 9.35
N ALA A 347 16.63 2.64 8.07
CA ALA A 347 17.74 2.61 7.11
C ALA A 347 18.85 3.60 7.48
N ALA A 348 18.50 4.81 7.94
CA ALA A 348 19.49 5.81 8.38
C ALA A 348 20.23 5.37 9.64
N VAL A 349 19.49 4.87 10.64
CA VAL A 349 20.02 4.36 11.93
C VAL A 349 20.93 3.14 11.72
N THR A 350 20.59 2.26 10.78
CA THR A 350 21.39 1.06 10.47
C THR A 350 22.63 1.40 9.65
N ARG A 351 22.53 2.29 8.65
CA ARG A 351 23.66 2.71 7.81
C ARG A 351 24.66 3.59 8.57
N ARG A 352 24.19 4.38 9.54
CA ARG A 352 24.99 5.32 10.37
C ARG A 352 25.91 6.23 9.54
N THR A 353 25.56 6.51 8.28
CA THR A 353 26.33 7.44 7.45
C THR A 353 25.77 8.84 7.63
N ARG A 354 26.65 9.82 7.85
CA ARG A 354 26.25 11.22 8.02
C ARG A 354 25.31 11.68 6.89
N ARG A 355 25.65 11.37 5.64
CA ARG A 355 24.82 11.71 4.47
C ARG A 355 23.41 11.10 4.55
N SER A 356 23.30 9.81 4.90
CA SER A 356 21.99 9.15 5.03
C SER A 356 21.17 9.77 6.16
N VAL A 357 21.77 10.05 7.32
CA VAL A 357 21.04 10.66 8.43
C VAL A 357 20.54 12.04 8.07
N TRP A 358 21.39 12.89 7.49
CA TRP A 358 20.98 14.23 7.06
C TRP A 358 19.89 14.19 5.99
N ALA A 359 20.00 13.30 5.01
CA ALA A 359 18.94 13.12 4.00
C ALA A 359 17.61 12.72 4.66
N THR A 360 17.61 11.75 5.57
CA THR A 360 16.41 11.31 6.29
C THR A 360 15.82 12.42 7.16
N VAL A 361 16.65 13.18 7.88
CA VAL A 361 16.21 14.34 8.65
C VAL A 361 15.53 15.37 7.76
N CYS A 362 16.11 15.70 6.61
CA CYS A 362 15.49 16.62 5.66
C CYS A 362 14.14 16.10 5.16
N VAL A 363 14.05 14.81 4.79
CA VAL A 363 12.79 14.20 4.32
C VAL A 363 11.72 14.25 5.40
N LEU A 364 12.04 13.90 6.65
CA LEU A 364 11.10 13.95 7.78
C LEU A 364 10.60 15.38 8.05
N LEU A 365 11.49 16.38 7.99
CA LEU A 365 11.11 17.77 8.20
C LEU A 365 10.23 18.30 7.06
N VAL A 366 10.55 17.96 5.81
CA VAL A 366 9.71 18.32 4.65
C VAL A 366 8.32 17.66 4.79
N ALA A 367 8.27 16.38 5.13
CA ALA A 367 7.00 15.70 5.39
C ALA A 367 6.24 16.41 6.52
N ALA A 368 6.86 16.71 7.66
CA ALA A 368 6.20 17.42 8.74
C ALA A 368 5.64 18.79 8.32
N VAL A 369 6.37 19.58 7.54
CA VAL A 369 5.88 20.87 7.03
C VAL A 369 4.66 20.68 6.14
N VAL A 370 4.69 19.69 5.24
CA VAL A 370 3.58 19.37 4.35
C VAL A 370 2.35 18.91 5.15
N GLY A 371 2.51 18.10 6.19
CA GLY A 371 1.41 17.69 7.07
C GLY A 371 0.82 18.85 7.89
N VAL A 372 1.66 19.78 8.37
CA VAL A 372 1.21 21.00 9.06
C VAL A 372 0.45 21.93 8.12
N VAL A 373 0.98 22.21 6.93
CA VAL A 373 0.31 23.04 5.92
C VAL A 373 -1.04 22.43 5.56
N THR A 374 -1.09 21.13 5.36
CA THR A 374 -2.33 20.40 5.07
C THR A 374 -3.35 20.59 6.19
N ALA A 375 -2.97 20.33 7.44
CA ALA A 375 -3.89 20.47 8.57
C ALA A 375 -4.36 21.92 8.77
N ALA A 376 -3.47 22.90 8.65
CA ALA A 376 -3.79 24.32 8.80
C ALA A 376 -4.70 24.86 7.68
N THR A 377 -4.65 24.25 6.51
CA THR A 377 -5.44 24.65 5.34
C THR A 377 -6.66 23.78 5.09
N THR A 378 -6.82 22.71 5.87
CA THR A 378 -8.06 21.94 5.92
C THR A 378 -9.12 22.86 6.50
N ARG A 379 -9.90 23.50 5.62
CA ARG A 379 -11.10 24.22 6.06
C ARG A 379 -12.00 23.22 6.76
N GLU A 380 -12.66 23.66 7.83
CA GLU A 380 -13.87 22.97 8.30
C GLU A 380 -14.81 22.89 7.10
N THR A 381 -14.79 21.76 6.41
CA THR A 381 -15.89 21.37 5.56
C THR A 381 -17.09 21.40 6.48
N GLY A 382 -18.01 22.33 6.23
CA GLY A 382 -19.28 22.37 6.94
C GLY A 382 -19.81 20.95 7.02
N SER A 383 -20.35 20.56 8.17
CA SER A 383 -20.85 19.22 8.42
C SER A 383 -21.85 18.84 7.34
N TYR A 384 -21.38 18.17 6.29
CA TYR A 384 -22.24 17.56 5.30
C TYR A 384 -22.90 16.41 6.02
N THR A 385 -24.17 16.58 6.34
CA THR A 385 -24.93 15.52 7.00
C THR A 385 -25.12 14.37 6.02
N ALA A 386 -25.08 13.13 6.50
CA ALA A 386 -25.33 11.95 5.67
C ALA A 386 -26.68 12.03 4.91
N ALA A 387 -27.64 12.83 5.42
CA ALA A 387 -28.91 13.15 4.77
C ALA A 387 -28.77 14.00 3.49
N GLU A 388 -27.72 14.82 3.36
CA GLU A 388 -27.39 15.51 2.10
C GLU A 388 -26.71 14.58 1.11
N LEU A 389 -26.01 13.53 1.58
CA LEU A 389 -25.43 12.49 0.73
C LEU A 389 -26.47 11.49 0.19
N SER A 390 -27.51 11.17 0.95
CA SER A 390 -28.48 10.13 0.55
C SER A 390 -29.47 10.55 -0.54
N LYS A 391 -29.52 11.84 -0.91
CA LYS A 391 -30.43 12.35 -1.96
C LYS A 391 -30.06 11.97 -3.41
N GLY A 392 -29.15 11.02 -3.60
CA GLY A 392 -29.03 10.24 -4.85
C GLY A 392 -28.48 10.96 -6.09
N GLU A 393 -28.37 12.29 -6.10
CA GLU A 393 -27.89 13.06 -7.27
C GLU A 393 -26.50 13.67 -7.11
N MET A 394 -25.86 13.51 -5.96
CA MET A 394 -24.51 14.03 -5.76
C MET A 394 -23.47 12.93 -5.90
N ALA A 395 -22.98 12.76 -7.13
CA ALA A 395 -21.54 12.56 -7.33
C ALA A 395 -20.85 13.55 -6.39
N PHE A 396 -20.11 13.07 -5.39
CA PHE A 396 -19.43 13.89 -4.38
C PHE A 396 -19.02 15.26 -4.97
N PRO A 397 -19.63 16.41 -4.58
CA PRO A 397 -19.10 17.72 -4.99
C PRO A 397 -17.73 17.97 -4.35
N TYR A 398 -17.29 17.07 -3.47
CA TYR A 398 -15.88 16.85 -3.19
C TYR A 398 -15.19 16.34 -4.45
N VAL A 399 -14.71 17.27 -5.29
CA VAL A 399 -13.90 17.00 -6.49
C VAL A 399 -12.69 16.09 -6.19
N GLY A 400 -12.31 15.96 -4.91
CA GLY A 400 -11.28 15.04 -4.43
C GLY A 400 -11.68 13.58 -4.25
N GLY A 401 -12.98 13.27 -4.11
CA GLY A 401 -13.45 11.90 -3.95
C GLY A 401 -13.13 11.03 -5.17
N ARG A 402 -12.97 11.63 -6.36
CA ARG A 402 -12.60 10.88 -7.57
C ARG A 402 -11.18 10.28 -7.56
N LEU A 403 -10.32 10.71 -6.63
CA LEU A 403 -8.92 10.29 -6.56
C LEU A 403 -8.69 9.17 -5.56
N TYR A 404 -9.58 9.02 -4.59
CA TYR A 404 -9.50 8.02 -3.55
C TYR A 404 -10.65 7.03 -3.75
N PRO A 405 -10.39 5.71 -3.77
CA PRO A 405 -11.45 4.72 -3.96
C PRO A 405 -12.63 4.90 -3.00
N ASP A 406 -13.87 4.75 -3.52
CA ASP A 406 -15.11 4.96 -2.74
C ASP A 406 -15.21 4.05 -1.50
N TRP A 407 -14.64 2.84 -1.57
CA TRP A 407 -14.59 1.88 -0.46
C TRP A 407 -13.80 2.41 0.75
N MET A 408 -12.95 3.42 0.58
CA MET A 408 -12.15 4.00 1.65
C MET A 408 -12.98 4.86 2.61
N PHE A 409 -14.11 5.36 2.14
CA PHE A 409 -15.01 6.20 2.91
C PHE A 409 -16.09 5.34 3.55
N HIS A 410 -15.70 4.28 4.26
CA HIS A 410 -16.68 3.50 5.02
C HIS A 410 -17.28 4.38 6.13
N PRO A 411 -18.61 4.53 6.17
CA PRO A 411 -19.27 5.26 7.23
C PRO A 411 -18.96 4.57 8.56
N ALA A 412 -18.38 5.32 9.49
CA ALA A 412 -18.04 4.82 10.82
C ALA A 412 -19.28 4.84 11.71
N GLY A 413 -20.23 3.95 11.40
CA GLY A 413 -21.47 3.76 12.15
C GLY A 413 -22.74 4.16 11.40
N GLU A 414 -23.89 3.90 12.03
CA GLU A 414 -25.24 4.15 11.48
C GLU A 414 -25.49 5.61 11.09
N GLY A 415 -24.71 6.55 11.64
CA GLY A 415 -24.82 7.98 11.35
C GLY A 415 -24.25 8.43 10.01
N GLY A 416 -23.55 7.55 9.27
CA GLY A 416 -22.98 7.91 7.97
C GLY A 416 -21.75 8.83 8.02
N ASP A 417 -21.22 9.12 9.21
CA ASP A 417 -20.05 9.98 9.37
C ASP A 417 -18.78 9.26 8.91
N PHE A 418 -17.96 9.93 8.10
CA PHE A 418 -16.71 9.36 7.62
C PHE A 418 -15.65 9.32 8.74
N ALA A 419 -15.24 8.10 9.07
CA ALA A 419 -14.01 7.73 9.78
C ALA A 419 -12.74 8.34 9.20
N PHE A 420 -12.44 9.61 9.47
CA PHE A 420 -11.12 10.11 9.17
C PHE A 420 -10.10 9.66 10.22
N GLY A 421 -8.97 9.12 9.76
CA GLY A 421 -7.86 8.69 10.62
C GLY A 421 -7.25 9.83 11.46
N VAL A 422 -6.17 9.50 12.16
CA VAL A 422 -5.37 10.41 12.98
C VAL A 422 -5.00 11.68 12.19
N SER A 423 -5.16 12.84 12.83
CA SER A 423 -4.83 14.14 12.24
C SER A 423 -3.40 14.17 11.65
N PRO A 424 -3.18 14.80 10.47
CA PRO A 424 -1.84 14.97 9.89
C PRO A 424 -0.84 15.67 10.83
N LEU A 425 -1.31 16.40 11.84
CA LEU A 425 -0.47 17.05 12.87
C LEU A 425 0.25 16.04 13.77
N TRP A 426 -0.38 14.92 14.11
CA TRP A 426 0.25 13.85 14.89
C TRP A 426 1.40 13.20 14.13
N HIS A 427 1.21 12.93 12.82
CA HIS A 427 2.27 12.46 11.94
C HIS A 427 3.41 13.48 11.86
N SER A 428 3.08 14.76 11.68
CA SER A 428 4.06 15.84 11.59
C SER A 428 4.89 15.97 12.87
N ALA A 429 4.25 15.89 14.03
CA ALA A 429 4.94 15.90 15.32
C ALA A 429 5.86 14.69 15.48
N ALA A 430 5.39 13.49 15.10
CA ALA A 430 6.20 12.28 15.12
C ALA A 430 7.43 12.38 14.20
N PHE A 431 7.29 12.95 13.01
CA PHE A 431 8.40 13.15 12.08
C PHE A 431 9.41 14.18 12.60
N VAL A 432 8.96 15.31 13.16
CA VAL A 432 9.83 16.34 13.76
C VAL A 432 10.62 15.75 14.93
N ALA A 433 9.93 15.07 15.85
CA ALA A 433 10.58 14.48 17.01
C ALA A 433 11.58 13.38 16.60
N SER A 434 11.24 12.52 15.64
CA SER A 434 12.18 11.53 15.08
C SER A 434 13.40 12.20 14.43
N ALA A 435 13.20 13.27 13.65
CA ALA A 435 14.29 14.04 13.02
C ALA A 435 15.24 14.67 14.05
N LEU A 436 14.71 15.23 15.13
CA LEU A 436 15.51 15.84 16.19
C LEU A 436 16.31 14.81 16.99
N ILE A 437 15.71 13.66 17.29
CA ILE A 437 16.45 12.58 17.93
C ILE A 437 17.56 12.08 16.98
N LEU A 438 17.31 11.96 15.67
CA LEU A 438 18.37 11.64 14.69
C LEU A 438 19.51 12.67 14.68
N ILE A 439 19.20 13.97 14.67
CA ILE A 439 20.20 15.03 14.73
C ILE A 439 21.01 14.93 16.03
N SER A 440 20.37 14.70 17.17
CA SER A 440 21.05 14.59 18.46
C SER A 440 21.96 13.35 18.55
N LEU A 441 21.52 12.22 18.00
CA LEU A 441 22.25 10.95 18.04
C LEU A 441 23.43 10.91 17.07
N TYR A 442 23.30 11.53 15.89
CA TYR A 442 24.23 11.32 14.77
C TYR A 442 24.75 12.60 14.11
N GLY A 443 24.15 13.76 14.40
CA GLY A 443 24.48 15.03 13.75
C GLY A 443 25.80 15.65 14.19
N TRP A 444 26.32 15.27 15.37
CA TRP A 444 27.44 15.98 15.99
C TRP A 444 28.74 15.17 15.90
N GLY A 445 29.60 15.58 14.96
CA GLY A 445 31.03 15.29 15.07
C GLY A 445 31.58 15.98 16.33
N LEU A 446 32.38 15.26 17.10
CA LEU A 446 32.97 15.61 18.41
C LEU A 446 33.78 16.93 18.50
N ALA A 447 33.74 17.82 17.50
CA ALA A 447 34.51 19.05 17.51
C ALA A 447 33.73 20.23 18.14
N ARG A 448 33.99 20.45 19.44
CA ARG A 448 33.74 21.66 20.25
C ARG A 448 32.32 22.25 20.28
N ARG A 449 31.67 22.08 21.45
CA ARG A 449 30.35 22.64 21.77
C ARG A 449 30.39 24.14 22.11
N SER A 450 29.38 24.86 21.62
CA SER A 450 28.78 26.01 22.31
C SER A 450 27.42 25.53 22.88
N PRO A 451 27.17 25.67 24.19
CA PRO A 451 25.98 25.14 24.87
C PRO A 451 24.66 25.78 24.38
N TYR A 452 24.71 27.00 23.83
CA TYR A 452 23.52 27.77 23.47
C TYR A 452 22.76 27.22 22.25
N ARG A 453 23.44 26.52 21.33
CA ARG A 453 22.78 25.95 20.12
C ARG A 453 21.96 24.70 20.42
N VAL A 454 22.26 24.00 21.51
CA VAL A 454 21.50 22.82 21.96
C VAL A 454 20.16 23.25 22.54
N VAL A 455 20.18 24.31 23.35
CA VAL A 455 18.99 24.89 23.97
C VAL A 455 18.04 25.45 22.90
N ALA A 456 18.57 26.16 21.89
CA ALA A 456 17.77 26.65 20.77
C ALA A 456 17.12 25.52 19.94
N ALA A 457 17.85 24.43 19.69
CA ALA A 457 17.32 23.27 18.97
C ALA A 457 16.31 22.44 19.78
N CYS A 458 16.35 22.50 21.11
CA CYS A 458 15.37 21.88 22.00
C CYS A 458 14.14 22.75 22.27
N LEU A 459 14.24 24.08 22.18
CA LEU A 459 13.10 24.99 22.38
C LEU A 459 12.08 24.94 21.25
N ALA A 460 12.53 24.82 20.00
CA ALA A 460 11.64 24.71 18.84
C ALA A 460 10.67 23.50 18.89
N PRO A 461 11.11 22.26 19.21
CA PRO A 461 10.19 21.13 19.35
C PRO A 461 9.32 21.20 20.60
N VAL A 462 9.80 21.79 21.70
CA VAL A 462 8.97 21.99 22.89
C VAL A 462 7.83 22.96 22.55
N ALA A 463 8.10 24.03 21.80
CA ALA A 463 7.05 24.91 21.30
C ALA A 463 6.04 24.18 20.40
N VAL A 464 6.49 23.27 19.52
CA VAL A 464 5.60 22.45 18.66
C VAL A 464 4.79 21.43 19.48
N LEU A 465 5.40 20.79 20.47
CA LEU A 465 4.73 19.84 21.39
C LEU A 465 3.76 20.56 22.34
N CYS A 466 4.01 21.80 22.71
CA CYS A 466 3.07 22.63 23.47
C CYS A 466 1.85 23.07 22.63
N LEU A 467 1.92 22.98 21.30
CA LEU A 467 0.80 23.29 20.39
C LEU A 467 -0.03 22.05 20.02
N LEU A 468 0.44 20.83 20.30
CA LEU A 468 -0.28 19.57 20.07
C LEU A 468 -1.65 19.50 20.78
N PRO A 469 -1.81 19.96 22.04
CA PRO A 469 -3.12 19.99 22.71
C PRO A 469 -4.12 20.96 22.06
N VAL A 470 -3.63 22.03 21.42
CA VAL A 470 -4.46 22.99 20.69
C VAL A 470 -4.86 22.43 19.31
N ALA A 471 -3.98 21.63 18.72
CA ALA A 471 -4.19 20.92 17.45
C ALA A 471 -5.15 19.70 17.54
N ASP A 472 -5.29 19.12 18.73
CA ASP A 472 -6.15 17.96 19.00
C ASP A 472 -7.67 18.30 19.05
N GLN A 473 -8.04 19.55 18.73
CA GLN A 473 -9.44 19.97 18.57
C GLN A 473 -10.04 19.62 17.19
N ALA A 474 -9.25 19.10 16.25
CA ALA A 474 -9.77 18.61 14.97
C ALA A 474 -10.61 17.33 15.19
N ARG A 475 -11.84 17.29 14.67
CA ARG A 475 -12.77 16.15 14.78
C ARG A 475 -12.09 14.85 14.31
N GLY A 476 -11.76 13.99 15.27
CA GLY A 476 -11.42 12.59 15.07
C GLY A 476 -12.35 11.74 15.94
N PRO A 477 -12.30 10.40 15.83
CA PRO A 477 -13.15 9.46 16.58
C PRO A 477 -13.02 9.55 18.12
N VAL A 478 -12.19 10.46 18.63
CA VAL A 478 -12.06 10.83 20.04
C VAL A 478 -12.72 12.20 20.28
N THR A 479 -14.03 12.14 20.56
CA THR A 479 -14.93 13.15 21.18
C THR A 479 -14.62 14.62 20.91
N SER A 480 -15.04 15.19 19.78
CA SER A 480 -14.97 16.64 19.55
C SER A 480 -15.73 17.42 20.63
N ALA A 481 -15.42 18.71 20.83
CA ALA A 481 -16.11 19.55 21.81
C ALA A 481 -17.64 19.61 21.54
N SER A 482 -18.05 19.51 20.27
CA SER A 482 -19.46 19.38 19.88
C SER A 482 -20.08 18.04 20.26
N ASP A 483 -19.34 16.93 20.19
CA ASP A 483 -19.83 15.61 20.62
C ASP A 483 -20.04 15.56 22.14
N CYS A 484 -19.21 16.31 22.87
CA CYS A 484 -19.37 16.52 24.31
C CYS A 484 -20.60 17.38 24.64
N ALA A 485 -20.93 18.38 23.80
CA ALA A 485 -22.11 19.22 23.96
C ALA A 485 -23.43 18.48 23.64
N LEU A 486 -23.42 17.58 22.65
CA LEU A 486 -24.58 16.73 22.32
C LEU A 486 -24.92 15.71 23.41
N SER A 487 -23.96 15.43 24.29
CA SER A 487 -24.12 14.48 25.39
C SER A 487 -24.55 15.14 26.70
N GLU A 488 -24.69 16.48 26.76
CA GLU A 488 -25.26 17.14 27.94
C GLU A 488 -26.75 16.77 28.07
N PRO A 489 -27.16 16.06 29.15
CA PRO A 489 -28.52 15.50 29.30
C PRO A 489 -29.67 16.52 29.39
N GLY A 490 -29.41 17.82 29.18
CA GLY A 490 -30.34 18.89 29.55
C GLY A 490 -30.68 19.93 28.49
N ARG A 491 -29.97 20.01 27.35
CA ARG A 491 -30.02 21.23 26.52
C ARG A 491 -30.84 21.16 25.22
N GLY A 492 -31.37 20.01 24.85
CA GLY A 492 -32.11 19.83 23.58
C GLY A 492 -33.37 18.97 23.68
N ARG A 493 -33.91 18.75 24.88
CA ARG A 493 -35.12 17.94 25.08
C ARG A 493 -36.36 18.75 24.69
N THR A 494 -36.61 18.93 23.40
CA THR A 494 -37.96 19.23 22.91
C THR A 494 -38.84 18.04 23.26
N ALA A 495 -39.77 18.24 24.19
CA ALA A 495 -40.73 17.24 24.63
C ALA A 495 -41.51 16.68 23.43
N GLY A 496 -41.26 15.43 23.03
CA GLY A 496 -42.06 14.81 21.96
C GLY A 496 -41.44 13.61 21.24
N SER A 497 -40.15 13.32 21.38
CA SER A 497 -39.51 12.14 20.79
C SER A 497 -38.72 11.38 21.86
N GLU A 498 -39.40 10.45 22.52
CA GLU A 498 -38.80 9.49 23.44
C GLU A 498 -38.43 8.24 22.64
N ASP A 499 -37.19 8.18 22.15
CA ASP A 499 -36.58 6.91 21.78
C ASP A 499 -35.53 6.57 22.87
N PRO A 500 -35.88 5.79 23.90
CA PRO A 500 -35.04 5.58 25.09
C PRO A 500 -33.85 4.63 24.88
N ALA A 501 -33.51 4.25 23.65
CA ALA A 501 -32.61 3.12 23.40
C ALA A 501 -31.14 3.45 23.06
N THR A 502 -30.74 4.71 22.83
CA THR A 502 -29.41 4.98 22.23
C THR A 502 -28.41 5.80 23.05
N SER A 503 -28.75 6.27 24.26
CA SER A 503 -27.77 6.98 25.11
C SER A 503 -26.88 6.01 25.89
N ARG A 504 -25.85 5.45 25.22
CA ARG A 504 -24.77 4.72 25.93
C ARG A 504 -24.12 5.66 26.96
N PRO A 505 -24.00 5.28 28.24
CA PRO A 505 -23.35 6.11 29.25
C PRO A 505 -21.88 6.39 28.86
N MET A 506 -21.45 7.64 29.01
CA MET A 506 -20.05 8.02 28.77
C MET A 506 -19.13 7.24 29.72
N THR A 507 -18.18 6.50 29.17
CA THR A 507 -17.10 5.87 29.94
C THR A 507 -16.20 6.95 30.56
N GLY A 508 -15.56 6.66 31.70
CA GLY A 508 -14.81 7.65 32.49
C GLY A 508 -13.73 8.41 31.71
N GLU A 509 -13.08 7.76 30.74
CA GLU A 509 -12.07 8.38 29.87
C GLU A 509 -12.70 9.42 28.92
N ARG A 510 -13.86 9.11 28.33
CA ARG A 510 -14.61 10.06 27.49
C ARG A 510 -15.17 11.22 28.30
N ALA A 511 -15.67 10.95 29.50
CA ALA A 511 -16.15 12.00 30.41
C ALA A 511 -15.01 12.97 30.80
N PHE A 512 -13.81 12.45 31.07
CA PHE A 512 -12.64 13.28 31.37
C PHE A 512 -12.23 14.15 30.17
N VAL A 513 -12.13 13.57 28.97
CA VAL A 513 -11.79 14.33 27.75
C VAL A 513 -12.84 15.41 27.47
N CYS A 514 -14.12 15.10 27.66
CA CYS A 514 -15.19 16.06 27.50
C CYS A 514 -15.14 17.19 28.53
N ALA A 515 -14.88 16.88 29.81
CA ALA A 515 -14.72 17.90 30.84
C ALA A 515 -13.54 18.85 30.56
N VAL A 516 -12.40 18.32 30.09
CA VAL A 516 -11.24 19.15 29.70
C VAL A 516 -11.57 20.04 28.51
N ARG A 517 -12.36 19.56 27.54
CA ARG A 517 -12.74 20.32 26.34
C ARG A 517 -13.83 21.37 26.60
N THR A 518 -14.83 21.07 27.45
CA THR A 518 -15.93 22.01 27.77
C THR A 518 -15.53 23.06 28.81
N SER A 519 -14.55 22.77 29.67
CA SER A 519 -14.10 23.71 30.71
C SER A 519 -13.39 24.96 30.18
N GLY A 520 -13.07 25.04 28.88
CA GLY A 520 -12.46 26.23 28.27
C GLY A 520 -11.06 26.56 28.78
N VAL A 521 -10.41 25.63 29.52
CA VAL A 521 -9.09 25.83 30.14
C VAL A 521 -7.98 25.98 29.10
N LEU A 522 -8.21 25.51 27.87
CA LEU A 522 -7.35 25.73 26.71
C LEU A 522 -8.08 26.68 25.73
N PRO A 523 -7.66 27.95 25.60
CA PRO A 523 -8.29 28.89 24.68
C PRO A 523 -8.17 28.37 23.24
N SER A 524 -9.30 28.34 22.52
CA SER A 524 -9.30 27.99 21.11
C SER A 524 -8.52 29.05 20.33
N ALA A 525 -7.69 28.64 19.37
CA ALA A 525 -6.84 29.56 18.60
C ALA A 525 -7.63 30.64 17.82
N ARG A 526 -8.95 30.44 17.62
CA ARG A 526 -9.86 31.42 17.02
C ARG A 526 -10.19 32.61 17.91
N ASP A 527 -10.09 32.51 19.24
CA ASP A 527 -10.47 33.57 20.19
C ASP A 527 -9.27 34.41 20.69
N THR A 528 -8.28 34.62 19.83
CA THR A 528 -7.19 35.59 20.09
C THR A 528 -7.63 37.03 19.80
N SER A 529 -8.81 37.43 20.26
CA SER A 529 -9.04 38.85 20.54
C SER A 529 -8.33 39.19 21.84
N VAL A 530 -7.33 40.08 21.76
CA VAL A 530 -6.57 40.57 22.91
C VAL A 530 -7.51 40.93 24.07
N PRO A 531 -7.31 40.39 25.28
CA PRO A 531 -8.16 40.75 26.41
C PRO A 531 -8.05 42.24 26.72
N ARG A 532 -9.18 42.95 26.64
CA ARG A 532 -9.32 44.41 26.81
C ARG A 532 -8.95 44.93 28.22
N TRP A 533 -8.57 44.06 29.15
CA TRP A 533 -8.11 44.42 30.50
C TRP A 533 -6.60 44.76 30.59
N LEU A 534 -5.85 44.63 29.49
CA LEU A 534 -4.43 45.04 29.41
C LEU A 534 -4.20 46.48 28.92
N SER A 535 -5.25 47.23 28.58
CA SER A 535 -5.17 48.69 28.34
C SER A 535 -5.75 49.45 29.54
N GLY A 536 -5.01 49.45 30.64
CA GLY A 536 -5.34 50.27 31.81
C GLY A 536 -5.01 51.73 31.57
N GLU A 537 -6.03 52.58 31.47
CA GLU A 537 -5.89 54.03 31.66
C GLU A 537 -6.26 54.36 33.10
N ILE A 538 -5.24 54.74 33.87
CA ILE A 538 -5.35 55.15 35.28
C ILE A 538 -5.95 56.56 35.31
N ARG A 539 -7.20 56.69 35.76
CA ARG A 539 -7.70 57.95 36.32
C ARG A 539 -8.64 57.71 37.51
N ARG A 540 -8.13 58.08 38.67
CA ARG A 540 -8.77 58.39 39.97
C ARG A 540 -10.30 58.21 40.05
N SER A 541 -10.73 57.42 41.02
CA SER A 541 -11.65 57.91 42.05
C SER A 541 -11.50 57.08 43.31
N LEU A 542 -11.21 57.76 44.43
CA LEU A 542 -11.57 57.28 45.76
C LEU A 542 -13.09 57.16 45.83
N ASP A 543 -13.58 56.09 46.45
CA ASP A 543 -14.37 56.07 47.70
C ASP A 543 -15.39 54.93 47.73
N SER A 544 -15.56 54.43 48.96
CA SER A 544 -16.73 53.72 49.50
C SER A 544 -16.80 52.18 49.43
N ASP A 545 -16.87 51.63 50.65
CA ASP A 545 -17.47 50.37 51.13
C ASP A 545 -16.73 49.06 50.88
N ARG A 546 -16.16 48.34 51.87
CA ARG A 546 -16.53 47.97 53.26
C ARG A 546 -17.60 46.86 53.34
N SER A 547 -17.22 45.78 54.04
CA SER A 547 -17.96 44.53 54.36
C SER A 547 -18.01 43.50 53.22
N SER A 548 -17.75 42.20 53.40
CA SER A 548 -17.87 41.33 54.58
C SER A 548 -16.90 40.13 54.49
N ALA A 549 -16.56 39.60 55.67
CA ALA A 549 -15.64 38.49 55.91
C ALA A 549 -16.37 37.15 56.06
N CYS A 550 -15.61 36.08 55.79
CA CYS A 550 -15.61 34.70 56.33
C CYS A 550 -16.87 34.09 56.96
N THR A 551 -17.18 32.84 56.60
CA THR A 551 -17.08 31.69 57.55
C THR A 551 -17.16 30.32 56.83
N VAL A 552 -16.37 29.40 57.37
CA VAL A 552 -16.28 27.95 57.18
C VAL A 552 -17.20 27.29 58.23
N ASP A 553 -18.00 26.27 57.88
CA ASP A 553 -18.10 25.00 58.66
C ASP A 553 -19.09 23.94 58.10
N ASP A 554 -18.58 22.71 58.12
CA ASP A 554 -19.16 21.40 58.45
C ASP A 554 -20.31 20.70 57.70
N GLY A 555 -20.02 19.43 57.31
CA GLY A 555 -20.98 18.32 57.29
C GLY A 555 -20.75 17.22 56.23
N PRO A 556 -20.31 15.99 56.60
CA PRO A 556 -20.12 14.84 55.69
C PRO A 556 -21.38 13.91 55.60
N PRO A 557 -21.37 12.86 54.74
CA PRO A 557 -22.50 12.48 53.89
C PRO A 557 -23.45 11.44 54.51
N ARG A 558 -24.65 11.31 53.94
CA ARG A 558 -25.60 10.21 54.23
C ARG A 558 -25.90 9.38 53.00
N GLU A 559 -25.61 8.08 53.14
CA GLU A 559 -26.13 6.98 52.34
C GLU A 559 -27.66 6.91 52.40
N TRP A 560 -28.28 6.52 51.29
CA TRP A 560 -29.61 5.91 51.28
C TRP A 560 -29.57 4.64 50.43
N LEU A 561 -29.88 3.54 51.11
CA LEU A 561 -30.16 2.21 50.59
C LEU A 561 -31.67 2.03 50.74
N LEU A 562 -32.40 1.73 49.67
CA LEU A 562 -33.75 1.15 49.78
C LEU A 562 -34.03 0.17 48.63
N GLN A 563 -34.75 -0.87 49.03
CA GLN A 563 -34.97 -2.19 48.44
C GLN A 563 -35.92 -2.21 47.22
N PRO A 564 -35.99 -3.34 46.49
CA PRO A 564 -36.97 -3.56 45.44
C PRO A 564 -38.20 -4.34 45.95
N GLU A 565 -39.40 -3.95 45.51
CA GLU A 565 -40.60 -4.80 45.59
C GLU A 565 -41.31 -4.96 44.24
N LEU A 566 -41.70 -6.22 44.04
CA LEU A 566 -42.52 -6.87 43.02
C LEU A 566 -43.88 -6.22 42.70
N HIS A 567 -44.34 -6.41 41.46
CA HIS A 567 -45.59 -7.06 40.99
C HIS A 567 -45.62 -6.93 39.45
N GLY A 568 -46.10 -7.82 38.59
CA GLY A 568 -46.97 -9.00 38.69
C GLY A 568 -47.96 -8.98 37.51
N MET A 569 -48.21 -10.15 36.89
CA MET A 569 -49.37 -10.49 36.01
C MET A 569 -49.50 -9.80 34.63
N GLN A 570 -50.18 -10.34 33.60
CA GLN A 570 -50.63 -11.66 33.13
C GLN A 570 -51.32 -11.40 31.77
N ILE A 571 -51.18 -12.32 30.80
CA ILE A 571 -52.22 -12.86 29.87
C ILE A 571 -53.11 -11.86 29.07
N ALA A 572 -53.10 -11.93 27.73
CA ALA A 572 -54.22 -12.43 26.90
C ALA A 572 -54.11 -12.07 25.41
N ASP A 573 -54.52 -13.04 24.59
CA ASP A 573 -54.82 -13.03 23.14
C ASP A 573 -55.69 -11.87 22.64
N ARG A 574 -55.51 -11.46 21.37
CA ARG A 574 -56.55 -11.68 20.32
C ARG A 574 -56.12 -11.32 18.89
N MET A 575 -56.55 -12.19 17.99
CA MET A 575 -56.66 -12.03 16.53
C MET A 575 -57.57 -10.86 16.12
N GLY A 576 -57.36 -10.36 14.91
CA GLY A 576 -58.35 -9.65 14.10
C GLY A 576 -57.91 -9.62 12.64
N GLY A 577 -58.67 -10.29 11.77
CA GLY A 577 -58.46 -10.30 10.32
C GLY A 577 -59.32 -9.29 9.56
N ASP A 578 -59.24 -9.44 8.23
CA ASP A 578 -60.29 -9.24 7.22
C ASP A 578 -60.28 -8.02 6.26
N LEU A 579 -60.12 -8.38 4.96
CA LEU A 579 -60.95 -8.09 3.76
C LEU A 579 -60.83 -6.80 2.88
N PHE A 580 -60.30 -7.01 1.64
CA PHE A 580 -60.73 -6.62 0.24
C PHE A 580 -61.00 -5.15 -0.19
N PRO A 581 -61.15 -4.79 -1.51
CA PRO A 581 -60.87 -5.44 -2.82
C PRO A 581 -60.11 -4.56 -3.90
N GLY A 582 -59.85 -5.13 -5.11
CA GLY A 582 -59.03 -4.61 -6.27
C GLY A 582 -59.64 -3.49 -7.16
N PRO A 583 -59.51 -3.43 -8.53
CA PRO A 583 -58.89 -4.35 -9.53
C PRO A 583 -58.05 -3.68 -10.68
N GLY A 584 -57.43 -4.51 -11.56
CA GLY A 584 -57.54 -4.37 -13.04
C GLY A 584 -56.37 -3.84 -13.91
N LEU A 585 -56.16 -4.53 -15.06
CA LEU A 585 -55.46 -4.16 -16.32
C LEU A 585 -53.92 -4.31 -16.35
N GLY A 586 -53.25 -4.84 -17.38
CA GLY A 586 -53.62 -5.36 -18.69
C GLY A 586 -52.33 -5.77 -19.45
N ALA A 587 -52.39 -6.85 -20.22
CA ALA A 587 -51.28 -7.40 -21.00
C ALA A 587 -51.11 -6.66 -22.35
N GLY A 588 -49.87 -6.43 -22.77
CA GLY A 588 -49.51 -5.88 -24.09
C GLY A 588 -48.56 -6.82 -24.83
N ALA A 589 -49.03 -7.37 -25.94
CA ALA A 589 -48.34 -8.29 -26.83
C ALA A 589 -47.49 -7.55 -27.89
N PHE A 590 -46.41 -8.22 -28.31
CA PHE A 590 -45.51 -7.86 -29.40
C PHE A 590 -46.00 -8.41 -30.76
N ALA A 591 -45.44 -7.78 -31.80
CA ALA A 591 -45.16 -8.30 -33.14
C ALA A 591 -46.21 -8.12 -34.26
N HIS A 592 -45.85 -7.31 -35.27
CA HIS A 592 -45.97 -7.65 -36.69
C HIS A 592 -45.17 -6.66 -37.56
N LEU A 593 -44.34 -7.18 -38.48
CA LEU A 593 -43.92 -6.68 -39.81
C LEU A 593 -42.60 -7.41 -40.20
N ASN A 594 -42.64 -8.52 -40.94
CA ASN A 594 -42.74 -8.72 -42.40
C ASN A 594 -41.34 -8.76 -43.11
N PRO A 595 -41.06 -9.74 -43.99
CA PRO A 595 -39.72 -10.03 -44.51
C PRO A 595 -39.52 -9.69 -46.01
N ASP A 596 -38.31 -10.02 -46.50
CA ASP A 596 -37.83 -10.18 -47.89
C ASP A 596 -37.53 -8.87 -48.68
N ASP A 597 -36.49 -8.71 -49.51
CA ASP A 597 -35.53 -9.66 -50.13
C ASP A 597 -34.34 -8.90 -50.78
N HIS A 598 -33.31 -9.66 -51.19
CA HIS A 598 -32.33 -9.42 -52.28
C HIS A 598 -30.87 -8.96 -52.04
N LEU A 599 -29.98 -9.97 -52.17
CA LEU A 599 -28.87 -10.14 -53.15
C LEU A 599 -27.65 -9.19 -53.16
N GLY A 600 -26.46 -9.81 -52.99
CA GLY A 600 -25.42 -9.74 -54.03
C GLY A 600 -23.96 -9.49 -53.61
N GLY A 601 -23.10 -10.51 -53.82
CA GLY A 601 -21.64 -10.40 -54.03
C GLY A 601 -20.79 -10.66 -52.78
N GLY A 602 -19.91 -11.67 -52.66
CA GLY A 602 -19.21 -12.49 -53.65
C GLY A 602 -17.72 -12.07 -53.70
N PHE A 603 -16.81 -12.94 -53.22
CA PHE A 603 -15.33 -13.05 -53.37
C PHE A 603 -14.80 -13.59 -52.02
N GLY A 604 -14.21 -14.78 -51.84
CA GLY A 604 -13.56 -15.73 -52.73
C GLY A 604 -12.08 -15.85 -52.32
N TYR A 605 -11.66 -16.93 -51.64
CA TYR A 605 -10.33 -17.55 -51.78
C TYR A 605 -10.33 -18.96 -51.19
N PHE A 606 -10.11 -19.94 -52.08
CA PHE A 606 -9.81 -21.34 -51.81
C PHE A 606 -8.28 -21.51 -51.80
N ARG A 607 -7.72 -22.29 -50.86
CA ARG A 607 -6.52 -23.13 -51.10
C ARG A 607 -6.41 -24.27 -50.07
N PRO A 608 -5.69 -25.36 -50.41
CA PRO A 608 -6.15 -26.72 -50.17
C PRO A 608 -5.49 -27.40 -48.97
N CYS A 609 -6.21 -28.36 -48.39
CA CYS A 609 -5.66 -29.41 -47.55
C CYS A 609 -5.11 -30.53 -48.44
N ASP A 610 -3.83 -30.86 -48.27
CA ASP A 610 -3.31 -32.19 -48.57
C ASP A 610 -2.94 -32.89 -47.26
N SER A 611 -3.35 -34.15 -47.25
CA SER A 611 -3.24 -35.20 -46.24
C SER A 611 -1.99 -35.25 -45.36
N LEU A 612 -2.19 -35.51 -44.06
CA LEU A 612 -1.48 -36.58 -43.35
C LEU A 612 -2.36 -37.08 -42.19
N ALA A 613 -2.60 -38.39 -42.22
CA ALA A 613 -3.44 -39.12 -41.28
C ALA A 613 -2.81 -39.15 -39.88
N GLY A 614 -3.62 -38.83 -38.87
CA GLY A 614 -3.32 -39.08 -37.46
C GLY A 614 -4.62 -39.01 -36.69
N CYS A 615 -5.10 -40.16 -36.21
CA CYS A 615 -6.28 -40.27 -35.37
C CYS A 615 -6.17 -39.35 -34.14
N ALA A 616 -6.99 -38.30 -34.12
CA ALA A 616 -7.33 -37.57 -32.91
C ALA A 616 -8.85 -37.62 -32.75
N VAL A 617 -9.30 -38.23 -31.65
CA VAL A 617 -10.68 -38.15 -31.19
C VAL A 617 -10.90 -36.70 -30.76
N LEU A 618 -11.53 -35.92 -31.62
CA LEU A 618 -12.03 -34.58 -31.32
C LEU A 618 -13.43 -34.72 -30.73
N VAL A 619 -13.54 -34.47 -29.42
CA VAL A 619 -14.81 -34.09 -28.79
C VAL A 619 -15.10 -32.67 -29.26
N GLY A 620 -16.02 -32.53 -30.21
CA GLY A 620 -16.52 -31.23 -30.64
C GLY A 620 -17.41 -30.65 -29.54
N ILE A 621 -16.96 -29.57 -28.90
CA ILE A 621 -17.83 -28.66 -28.16
C ILE A 621 -18.11 -27.50 -29.11
N SER A 622 -19.37 -27.41 -29.51
CA SER A 622 -19.92 -26.35 -30.35
C SER A 622 -20.04 -25.07 -29.52
N GLU A 623 -19.28 -24.05 -29.85
CA GLU A 623 -19.50 -22.68 -29.38
C GLU A 623 -20.61 -22.03 -30.22
N ASP A 624 -21.84 -22.20 -29.76
CA ASP A 624 -22.96 -21.34 -30.14
C ASP A 624 -23.94 -21.32 -28.98
N HIS A 625 -23.84 -20.31 -28.10
CA HIS A 625 -24.98 -19.68 -27.43
C HIS A 625 -24.54 -18.48 -26.58
N ILE A 626 -24.64 -17.29 -27.19
CA ILE A 626 -24.88 -16.04 -26.48
C ILE A 626 -26.39 -15.81 -26.53
N CYS A 627 -27.09 -15.95 -25.41
CA CYS A 627 -28.16 -15.03 -24.98
C CYS A 627 -28.83 -15.43 -23.65
N CYS A 628 -29.14 -14.36 -22.88
CA CYS A 628 -30.23 -14.18 -21.92
C CYS A 628 -29.99 -14.44 -20.42
N GLN A 629 -30.06 -13.31 -19.70
CA GLN A 629 -30.58 -13.10 -18.35
C GLN A 629 -31.56 -14.17 -17.83
N GLY A 630 -31.36 -14.54 -16.57
CA GLY A 630 -32.44 -14.57 -15.58
C GLY A 630 -33.00 -15.93 -15.16
N GLN A 631 -33.11 -16.06 -13.83
CA GLN A 631 -33.98 -16.94 -13.05
C GLN A 631 -33.45 -18.31 -12.56
N LEU A 632 -33.33 -18.31 -11.23
CA LEU A 632 -33.35 -19.43 -10.31
C LEU A 632 -34.46 -20.45 -10.66
N ILE A 633 -34.08 -21.70 -10.94
CA ILE A 633 -35.00 -22.84 -10.88
C ILE A 633 -34.32 -23.97 -10.08
N ILE A 634 -34.95 -24.31 -8.95
CA ILE A 634 -34.69 -25.50 -8.14
C ILE A 634 -35.23 -26.71 -8.92
N GLY A 635 -34.43 -27.75 -9.17
CA GLY A 635 -34.91 -28.95 -9.85
C GLY A 635 -33.94 -30.13 -9.91
N GLN A 636 -34.08 -31.02 -8.93
CA GLN A 636 -33.89 -32.49 -8.95
C GLN A 636 -32.53 -33.11 -9.35
N CYS A 637 -31.90 -33.73 -8.33
CA CYS A 637 -30.93 -34.81 -8.46
C CYS A 637 -31.49 -35.99 -9.26
N ARG A 638 -30.69 -36.53 -10.19
CA ARG A 638 -30.92 -37.84 -10.80
C ARG A 638 -29.65 -38.68 -10.70
N GLU A 639 -29.82 -39.90 -10.21
CA GLU A 639 -28.80 -40.95 -10.07
C GLU A 639 -28.06 -41.19 -11.38
N ILE A 640 -26.73 -41.31 -11.30
CA ILE A 640 -25.89 -41.82 -12.38
C ILE A 640 -25.57 -43.28 -12.03
N ASP A 641 -26.13 -44.20 -12.83
CA ASP A 641 -25.78 -45.61 -12.81
C ASP A 641 -24.36 -45.84 -13.36
N LEU A 642 -23.56 -46.59 -12.60
CA LEU A 642 -22.22 -47.05 -12.98
C LEU A 642 -22.34 -48.28 -13.89
N LEU A 643 -21.80 -48.19 -15.12
CA LEU A 643 -21.58 -49.35 -16.00
C LEU A 643 -20.20 -50.00 -15.74
N PRO A 644 -20.08 -51.34 -15.80
CA PRO A 644 -18.87 -52.04 -15.43
C PRO A 644 -17.85 -52.12 -16.57
N ILE A 645 -16.57 -52.00 -16.20
CA ILE A 645 -15.41 -52.15 -17.08
C ILE A 645 -15.23 -53.62 -17.45
N GLY A 646 -15.44 -53.95 -18.73
CA GLY A 646 -15.06 -55.23 -19.33
C GLY A 646 -13.63 -55.20 -19.87
N ARG A 647 -12.85 -56.25 -19.54
CA ARG A 647 -11.52 -56.55 -20.08
C ARG A 647 -11.60 -57.12 -21.51
N ALA A 648 -10.65 -56.75 -22.37
CA ALA A 648 -10.02 -57.57 -23.41
C ALA A 648 -8.75 -56.82 -23.89
N ALA A 649 -7.55 -57.38 -23.74
CA ALA A 649 -6.88 -58.34 -24.63
C ALA A 649 -6.33 -57.68 -25.90
#